data_AF-A0A8T6FXW3-F1
#
_entry.id   AF-A0A8T6FXW3-F1
#
_cell.length_a   1.000
_cell.length_b   1.000
_cell.length_c   1.000
_cell.angle_alpha   90.00
_cell.angle_beta   90.00
_cell.angle_gamma   90.00
#
_symmetry.space_group_name_H-M   'P 1'
#
loop_
_entity.id
_entity.type
_entity.pdbx_description
1 polymer ?
#
loop_
_entity_poly.entity_id
_entity_poly.type
_entity_poly.pdbx_seq_one_letter_code
_entity_poly.pdbx_strand_id
1 'polypeptide(L)'
;MLPHRLRVIVKVALGHEGIPRGIRPLLFGFVLILLLPASLAAAECQFVLGFKTLRDLIGHEKVGECLENEHHGANGDALQHTTGGLLVWRKADNWTAFTDGYRTWINGPNGLVQRLNTERFPWEHDYAPGGGIATPTPTPLPTPSPAQIQQAEQAIAALPWVQDRLTSVETRGVQYLRELAADQPQVLHALLNLDPTWLPPRTGLHTTILARLVTMSRIDPVGMLQFIQRPFFKSVDYDSLSAVNYLTKGLETDPSTLQVVLSHPALGDGDAGNIRLIIDLLTFKTEDPEAAAMIESLPWVQDGIADYEFSADRGGRIGTSEQVIVRYLSELSRFARPVFLALVAKPWMRDQLSELEIQAFYKLYDLAGWNAAFTQRLLAMPFLDTIEYRDPLILGNFTEFGVYEYSLRHQIINHPDLAGGITDDNAGMVRLVTLEVQDYAMASVVRALPWVQDGLQREEHGAVSVLTFAAQNNRQLFQSLIQRSWVRDGLTSDETAAIRKLWLLVDWSRPSESAAALALLDMPFLESMSGADAAALDALGSLHSHRDGSYLQEVLSHPTLRDGIRDEHTPLIAVLDHVGIFAPHTIQSMLDPGGAVIWERTLAIDGLGSVDLAVVSTNPEAAANIDWLEHAVRSHVEFMGTPLPKTFVALWIHERGGGGGGPTAILSVGNLESPDTVAHEAAHIYWPFAPRWIAEGAAAFLESVAESKRTGSPIEPYPRNRCTSLNTLLEYDQYALNRVPIFGSCEYVLGSGLFVDLYHSLGDESFRQSFRRLYVKLEDGEHGGSCTGVNRGECYVTAAFVTDASPEAAAIARPIINRWYYGSERGP
;
A
#
# COMPACT_ATOMS: atom_id res chain seq x y z
N MET A 1 36.36 29.48 -30.77
CA MET A 1 35.19 30.18 -30.21
C MET A 1 34.94 29.60 -28.81
N LEU A 2 35.06 30.39 -27.73
CA LEU A 2 34.79 29.89 -26.37
C LEU A 2 33.28 29.72 -26.12
N PRO A 3 32.85 28.69 -25.38
CA PRO A 3 31.45 28.45 -25.05
C PRO A 3 30.86 29.59 -24.18
N HIS A 4 29.58 29.90 -24.42
CA HIS A 4 28.88 31.05 -23.84
C HIS A 4 28.92 31.10 -22.30
N ARG A 5 28.92 29.92 -21.64
CA ARG A 5 29.00 29.81 -20.16
C ARG A 5 30.35 30.26 -19.58
N LEU A 6 31.47 30.06 -20.28
CA LEU A 6 32.78 30.55 -19.80
C LEU A 6 32.90 32.08 -19.88
N ARG A 7 32.22 32.72 -20.84
CA ARG A 7 32.21 34.20 -20.96
C ARG A 7 31.46 34.85 -19.80
N VAL A 8 30.47 34.18 -19.22
CA VAL A 8 29.69 34.69 -18.07
C VAL A 8 30.51 34.59 -16.78
N ILE A 9 31.20 33.47 -16.55
CA ILE A 9 32.02 33.26 -15.34
C ILE A 9 33.19 34.26 -15.29
N VAL A 10 33.85 34.51 -16.42
CA VAL A 10 34.96 35.49 -16.49
C VAL A 10 34.48 36.93 -16.32
N LYS A 11 33.26 37.27 -16.78
CA LYS A 11 32.67 38.60 -16.57
C LYS A 11 32.27 38.85 -15.12
N VAL A 12 31.79 37.83 -14.41
CA VAL A 12 31.40 37.93 -12.99
C VAL A 12 32.63 38.06 -12.10
N ALA A 13 33.71 37.34 -12.39
CA ALA A 13 34.96 37.40 -11.61
C ALA A 13 35.74 38.72 -11.75
N LEU A 14 35.58 39.44 -12.87
CA LEU A 14 36.33 40.68 -13.16
C LEU A 14 35.53 41.97 -12.92
N GLY A 15 34.23 41.89 -12.60
CA GLY A 15 33.33 43.05 -12.49
C GLY A 15 33.02 43.54 -11.08
N HIS A 16 33.47 42.86 -10.01
CA HIS A 16 33.19 43.27 -8.63
C HIS A 16 34.34 44.09 -8.03
N GLU A 17 34.11 45.39 -7.83
CA GLU A 17 35.08 46.32 -7.21
C GLU A 17 35.32 46.10 -5.70
N GLY A 18 34.80 45.02 -5.11
CA GLY A 18 34.89 44.74 -3.67
C GLY A 18 35.96 43.73 -3.23
N ILE A 19 36.77 43.16 -4.14
CA ILE A 19 37.71 42.08 -3.77
C ILE A 19 38.99 42.66 -3.13
N PRO A 20 39.35 42.29 -1.88
CA PRO A 20 40.55 42.75 -1.20
C PRO A 20 41.83 42.46 -1.99
N ARG A 21 42.77 43.42 -2.02
CA ARG A 21 44.03 43.35 -2.80
C ARG A 21 44.88 42.10 -2.50
N GLY A 22 44.68 41.43 -1.36
CA GLY A 22 45.38 40.20 -0.98
C GLY A 22 44.88 38.90 -1.64
N ILE A 23 43.67 38.87 -2.21
CA ILE A 23 43.06 37.62 -2.74
C ILE A 23 43.26 37.48 -4.27
N ARG A 24 43.59 38.58 -4.96
CA ARG A 24 43.85 38.60 -6.41
C ARG A 24 44.98 37.66 -6.88
N PRO A 25 46.13 37.49 -6.19
CA PRO A 25 47.15 36.55 -6.64
C PRO A 25 46.76 35.07 -6.45
N LEU A 26 45.87 34.75 -5.50
CA LEU A 26 45.34 33.40 -5.28
C LEU A 26 44.36 32.97 -6.37
N LEU A 27 43.48 33.89 -6.80
CA LEU A 27 42.56 33.65 -7.93
C LEU A 27 43.29 33.51 -9.27
N PHE A 28 44.39 34.25 -9.48
CA PHE A 28 45.23 34.09 -10.67
C PHE A 28 46.02 32.78 -10.66
N GLY A 29 46.49 32.34 -9.49
CA GLY A 29 47.16 31.03 -9.33
C GLY A 29 46.23 29.86 -9.64
N PHE A 30 44.97 29.92 -9.21
CA PHE A 30 43.99 28.84 -9.45
C PHE A 30 43.59 28.72 -10.93
N VAL A 31 43.50 29.85 -11.66
CA VAL A 31 43.22 29.87 -13.11
C VAL A 31 44.45 29.42 -13.91
N LEU A 32 45.68 29.66 -13.44
CA LEU A 32 46.90 29.24 -14.12
C LEU A 32 47.18 27.72 -13.96
N ILE A 33 46.78 27.12 -12.84
CA ILE A 33 46.84 25.66 -12.64
C ILE A 33 45.86 24.92 -13.56
N LEU A 34 44.73 25.53 -13.91
CA LEU A 34 43.76 25.00 -14.89
C LEU A 34 44.21 25.17 -16.37
N LEU A 35 45.35 25.81 -16.62
CA LEU A 35 45.91 26.04 -17.97
C LEU A 35 47.21 25.25 -18.23
N LEU A 36 47.63 24.38 -17.31
CA LEU A 36 48.71 23.43 -17.59
C LEU A 36 48.23 22.46 -18.69
N PRO A 37 48.99 22.28 -19.79
CA PRO A 37 48.67 21.25 -20.76
C PRO A 37 48.79 19.91 -20.03
N ALA A 38 47.66 19.21 -19.87
CA ALA A 38 47.71 17.81 -19.51
C ALA A 38 48.63 17.14 -20.53
N SER A 39 49.73 16.57 -20.06
CA SER A 39 50.47 15.59 -20.83
C SER A 39 49.44 14.59 -21.34
N LEU A 40 49.17 14.57 -22.64
CA LEU A 40 48.46 13.48 -23.28
C LEU A 40 49.35 12.25 -23.07
N ALA A 41 49.19 11.59 -21.93
CA ALA A 41 49.47 10.19 -21.83
C ALA A 41 48.63 9.57 -22.94
N ALA A 42 49.28 8.93 -23.90
CA ALA A 42 48.59 8.08 -24.86
C ALA A 42 47.66 7.21 -24.02
N ALA A 43 46.35 7.31 -24.25
CA ALA A 43 45.38 6.52 -23.50
C ALA A 43 45.79 5.06 -23.69
N GLU A 44 46.34 4.45 -22.64
CA GLU A 44 46.67 3.03 -22.67
C GLU A 44 45.37 2.33 -23.04
N CYS A 45 45.41 1.53 -24.11
CA CYS A 45 44.24 0.78 -24.50
C CYS A 45 43.82 -0.13 -23.35
N GLN A 46 42.53 -0.39 -23.24
CA GLN A 46 41.99 -1.21 -22.16
C GLN A 46 41.11 -2.32 -22.72
N PHE A 47 41.17 -3.49 -22.09
CA PHE A 47 40.16 -4.52 -22.24
C PHE A 47 39.02 -4.20 -21.28
N VAL A 48 37.80 -4.08 -21.79
CA VAL A 48 36.60 -3.80 -20.99
C VAL A 48 35.55 -4.90 -21.19
N LEU A 49 34.61 -5.01 -20.25
CA LEU A 49 33.45 -5.91 -20.33
C LEU A 49 33.81 -7.35 -20.74
N GLY A 50 33.15 -7.88 -21.78
CA GLY A 50 33.33 -9.25 -22.24
C GLY A 50 34.73 -9.56 -22.74
N PHE A 51 35.46 -8.58 -23.30
CA PHE A 51 36.85 -8.76 -23.75
C PHE A 51 37.83 -8.90 -22.58
N LYS A 52 37.59 -8.19 -21.48
CA LYS A 52 38.34 -8.40 -20.24
C LYS A 52 38.11 -9.83 -19.72
N THR A 53 36.85 -10.24 -19.59
CA THR A 53 36.49 -11.59 -19.13
C THR A 53 37.11 -12.67 -20.02
N LEU A 54 37.08 -12.50 -21.34
CA LEU A 54 37.63 -13.49 -22.27
C LEU A 54 39.17 -13.56 -22.20
N ARG A 55 39.86 -12.42 -22.02
CA ARG A 55 41.32 -12.41 -21.79
C ARG A 55 41.68 -13.11 -20.48
N ASP A 56 40.92 -12.85 -19.42
CA ASP A 56 41.15 -13.48 -18.10
C ASP A 56 40.93 -15.01 -18.18
N LEU A 57 40.00 -15.48 -19.01
CA LEU A 57 39.73 -16.92 -19.21
C LEU A 57 40.77 -17.61 -20.11
N ILE A 58 41.25 -16.95 -21.17
CA ILE A 58 42.20 -17.55 -22.14
C ILE A 58 43.64 -17.48 -21.63
N GLY A 59 44.00 -16.44 -20.88
CA GLY A 59 45.36 -16.17 -20.43
C GLY A 59 46.02 -15.01 -21.18
N HIS A 60 46.76 -14.20 -20.41
CA HIS A 60 47.41 -12.98 -20.89
C HIS A 60 48.50 -13.27 -21.93
N GLU A 61 49.20 -14.39 -21.81
CA GLU A 61 50.27 -14.81 -22.71
C GLU A 61 49.76 -15.14 -24.12
N LYS A 62 48.48 -15.53 -24.25
CA LYS A 62 47.89 -15.98 -25.51
C LYS A 62 47.16 -14.86 -26.24
N VAL A 63 46.41 -14.04 -25.51
CA VAL A 63 45.74 -12.84 -26.06
C VAL A 63 46.74 -11.69 -26.23
N GLY A 64 47.68 -11.56 -25.31
CA GLY A 64 48.69 -10.50 -25.32
C GLY A 64 48.17 -9.16 -24.80
N GLU A 65 48.84 -8.09 -25.22
CA GLU A 65 48.44 -6.71 -24.91
C GLU A 65 47.49 -6.16 -25.98
N CYS A 66 46.63 -5.22 -25.60
CA CYS A 66 45.79 -4.55 -26.59
C CYS A 66 46.66 -3.65 -27.48
N LEU A 67 46.23 -3.47 -28.73
CA LEU A 67 46.83 -2.53 -29.68
C LEU A 67 45.96 -1.29 -29.88
N GLU A 68 44.68 -1.39 -29.52
CA GLU A 68 43.67 -0.35 -29.66
C GLU A 68 42.51 -0.58 -28.68
N ASN A 69 41.63 0.40 -28.53
CA ASN A 69 40.37 0.22 -27.79
C ASN A 69 39.35 -0.52 -28.66
N GLU A 70 38.39 -1.17 -27.99
CA GLU A 70 37.23 -1.78 -28.65
C GLU A 70 36.49 -0.76 -29.53
N HIS A 71 36.16 -1.16 -30.76
CA HIS A 71 35.37 -0.36 -31.70
C HIS A 71 34.42 -1.25 -32.49
N HIS A 72 33.34 -0.68 -33.03
CA HIS A 72 32.38 -1.44 -33.82
C HIS A 72 32.73 -1.44 -35.32
N GLY A 73 32.71 -2.62 -35.93
CA GLY A 73 32.83 -2.82 -37.37
C GLY A 73 31.53 -2.49 -38.14
N ALA A 74 31.60 -2.52 -39.47
CA ALA A 74 30.47 -2.18 -40.35
C ALA A 74 29.24 -3.10 -40.18
N ASN A 75 29.43 -4.32 -39.68
CA ASN A 75 28.37 -5.28 -39.37
C ASN A 75 27.83 -5.14 -37.93
N GLY A 76 28.36 -4.21 -37.13
CA GLY A 76 27.95 -3.96 -35.75
C GLY A 76 28.64 -4.82 -34.70
N ASP A 77 29.53 -5.74 -35.11
CA ASP A 77 30.37 -6.50 -34.19
C ASP A 77 31.37 -5.57 -33.50
N ALA A 78 31.69 -5.84 -32.24
CA ALA A 78 32.77 -5.14 -31.56
C ALA A 78 34.09 -5.87 -31.80
N LEU A 79 35.15 -5.12 -32.09
CA LEU A 79 36.45 -5.62 -32.49
C LEU A 79 37.54 -4.95 -31.66
N GLN A 80 38.55 -5.72 -31.26
CA GLN A 80 39.76 -5.18 -30.62
C GLN A 80 41.00 -5.97 -31.02
N HIS A 81 41.93 -5.32 -31.72
CA HIS A 81 43.23 -5.94 -32.03
C HIS A 81 44.12 -6.03 -30.79
N THR A 82 44.85 -7.14 -30.70
CA THR A 82 45.78 -7.45 -29.62
C THR A 82 47.10 -7.96 -30.21
N THR A 83 48.17 -8.01 -29.43
CA THR A 83 49.45 -8.57 -29.91
C THR A 83 49.36 -10.06 -30.22
N GLY A 84 48.40 -10.78 -29.63
CA GLY A 84 48.18 -12.21 -29.87
C GLY A 84 47.15 -12.54 -30.97
N GLY A 85 46.32 -11.58 -31.38
CA GLY A 85 45.22 -11.83 -32.32
C GLY A 85 44.10 -10.79 -32.26
N LEU A 86 42.87 -11.22 -32.56
CA LEU A 86 41.69 -10.37 -32.61
C LEU A 86 40.62 -10.85 -31.62
N LEU A 87 40.16 -9.95 -30.76
CA LEU A 87 38.95 -10.14 -29.97
C LEU A 87 37.73 -9.63 -30.76
N VAL A 88 36.66 -10.41 -30.73
CA VAL A 88 35.41 -10.15 -31.48
C VAL A 88 34.23 -10.42 -30.55
N TRP A 89 33.33 -9.46 -30.41
CA TRP A 89 31.98 -9.70 -29.91
C TRP A 89 31.04 -9.68 -31.12
N ARG A 90 30.39 -10.80 -31.35
CA ARG A 90 29.47 -10.93 -32.48
C ARG A 90 28.07 -10.53 -32.05
N LYS A 91 27.48 -9.59 -32.79
CA LYS A 91 26.14 -9.09 -32.48
C LYS A 91 25.04 -10.13 -32.71
N ALA A 92 25.24 -11.05 -33.65
CA ALA A 92 24.21 -12.01 -34.07
C ALA A 92 23.88 -13.08 -33.01
N ASP A 93 24.88 -13.51 -32.25
CA ASP A 93 24.77 -14.59 -31.27
C ASP A 93 25.26 -14.19 -29.87
N ASN A 94 25.66 -12.93 -29.70
CA ASN A 94 26.01 -12.30 -28.43
C ASN A 94 27.16 -12.99 -27.66
N TRP A 95 28.10 -13.62 -28.37
CA TRP A 95 29.28 -14.22 -27.75
C TRP A 95 30.56 -13.48 -28.08
N THR A 96 31.52 -13.58 -27.14
CA THR A 96 32.87 -13.07 -27.31
C THR A 96 33.79 -14.21 -27.75
N ALA A 97 34.67 -13.91 -28.70
CA ALA A 97 35.65 -14.82 -29.24
C ALA A 97 37.02 -14.15 -29.42
N PHE A 98 38.08 -14.95 -29.33
CA PHE A 98 39.45 -14.56 -29.64
C PHE A 98 39.97 -15.47 -30.74
N THR A 99 40.63 -14.92 -31.77
CA THR A 99 41.35 -15.72 -32.76
C THR A 99 42.79 -15.27 -32.93
N ASP A 100 43.72 -16.23 -32.95
CA ASP A 100 45.13 -16.00 -33.25
C ASP A 100 45.45 -16.10 -34.76
N GLY A 101 44.41 -16.14 -35.59
CA GLY A 101 44.51 -16.35 -37.04
C GLY A 101 44.49 -17.83 -37.47
N TYR A 102 44.66 -18.77 -36.54
CA TYR A 102 44.59 -20.21 -36.83
C TYR A 102 43.50 -20.94 -36.03
N ARG A 103 43.38 -20.65 -34.74
CA ARG A 103 42.38 -21.19 -33.80
C ARG A 103 41.48 -20.06 -33.29
N THR A 104 40.28 -20.44 -32.86
CA THR A 104 39.34 -19.54 -32.17
C THR A 104 39.01 -20.12 -30.79
N TRP A 105 39.05 -19.26 -29.77
CA TRP A 105 38.51 -19.51 -28.43
C TRP A 105 37.21 -18.74 -28.28
N ILE A 106 36.14 -19.40 -27.85
CA ILE A 106 34.80 -18.84 -27.78
C ILE A 106 34.25 -19.07 -26.38
N ASN A 107 33.69 -18.04 -25.77
CA ASN A 107 32.94 -18.18 -24.52
C ASN A 107 31.47 -18.52 -24.85
N GLY A 108 31.18 -19.82 -25.01
CA GLY A 108 29.87 -20.35 -25.39
C GLY A 108 29.04 -20.84 -24.20
N PRO A 109 27.90 -21.53 -24.45
CA PRO A 109 26.95 -21.94 -23.41
C PRO A 109 27.53 -22.82 -22.29
N ASN A 110 28.61 -23.55 -22.59
CA ASN A 110 29.30 -24.44 -21.64
C ASN A 110 30.66 -23.87 -21.17
N GLY A 111 30.87 -22.57 -21.30
CA GLY A 111 32.12 -21.88 -20.99
C GLY A 111 33.10 -21.80 -22.16
N LEU A 112 34.39 -21.61 -21.84
CA LEU A 112 35.44 -21.40 -22.83
C LEU A 112 35.74 -22.69 -23.61
N VAL A 113 35.55 -22.65 -24.92
CA VAL A 113 35.87 -23.76 -25.83
C VAL A 113 36.81 -23.30 -26.94
N GLN A 114 37.58 -24.23 -27.51
CA GLN A 114 38.56 -23.96 -28.56
C GLN A 114 38.27 -24.83 -29.79
N ARG A 115 38.41 -24.25 -30.98
CA ARG A 115 38.34 -24.96 -32.26
C ARG A 115 39.27 -24.36 -33.32
N LEU A 116 39.50 -25.06 -34.43
CA LEU A 116 40.15 -24.47 -35.61
C LEU A 116 39.24 -23.42 -36.26
N ASN A 117 39.84 -22.44 -36.96
CA ASN A 117 39.07 -21.45 -37.72
C ASN A 117 38.24 -22.07 -38.86
N THR A 118 38.62 -23.28 -39.32
CA THR A 118 37.90 -24.09 -40.32
C THR A 118 36.80 -24.98 -39.74
N GLU A 119 36.68 -25.05 -38.42
CA GLU A 119 35.68 -25.84 -37.72
C GLU A 119 34.62 -24.91 -37.11
N ARG A 120 33.45 -25.45 -36.75
CA ARG A 120 32.38 -24.76 -36.01
C ARG A 120 31.72 -25.74 -35.05
N PHE A 121 31.31 -25.28 -33.88
CA PHE A 121 30.43 -26.04 -33.01
C PHE A 121 28.99 -26.02 -33.55
N PRO A 122 28.17 -27.06 -33.29
CA PRO A 122 26.78 -27.13 -33.75
C PRO A 122 25.89 -25.95 -33.34
N TRP A 123 26.28 -25.23 -32.28
CA TRP A 123 25.56 -24.07 -31.76
C TRP A 123 26.05 -22.72 -32.32
N GLU A 124 27.18 -22.68 -33.05
CA GLU A 124 27.66 -21.46 -33.71
C GLU A 124 26.85 -21.21 -34.98
N HIS A 125 26.08 -20.12 -34.99
CA HIS A 125 25.22 -19.80 -36.13
C HIS A 125 26.05 -19.12 -37.24
N ASP A 126 25.92 -19.60 -38.48
CA ASP A 126 26.60 -19.01 -39.62
C ASP A 126 25.94 -17.70 -40.06
N TYR A 127 26.77 -16.71 -40.43
CA TYR A 127 26.33 -15.55 -41.20
C TYR A 127 26.31 -15.91 -42.71
N ALA A 128 25.43 -16.84 -43.10
CA ALA A 128 25.00 -17.05 -44.49
C ALA A 128 23.72 -17.92 -44.53
N PRO A 129 22.80 -17.68 -45.48
CA PRO A 129 21.43 -18.15 -45.39
C PRO A 129 21.30 -19.64 -45.72
N GLY A 130 20.72 -20.39 -44.79
CA GLY A 130 20.15 -21.71 -45.03
C GLY A 130 21.06 -22.89 -44.71
N GLY A 131 20.74 -23.61 -43.63
CA GLY A 131 21.32 -24.91 -43.34
C GLY A 131 21.17 -25.34 -41.89
N GLY A 132 19.95 -25.72 -41.47
CA GLY A 132 19.66 -26.20 -40.12
C GLY A 132 20.19 -27.61 -39.83
N ILE A 133 20.57 -27.84 -38.57
CA ILE A 133 20.80 -29.18 -38.01
C ILE A 133 19.46 -29.75 -37.53
N ALA A 134 19.25 -31.03 -37.84
CA ALA A 134 17.98 -31.75 -37.69
C ALA A 134 17.56 -31.96 -36.22
N THR A 135 16.48 -31.28 -35.83
CA THR A 135 15.50 -31.75 -34.84
C THR A 135 14.64 -32.88 -35.45
N PRO A 136 13.99 -33.75 -34.65
CA PRO A 136 13.08 -34.78 -35.18
C PRO A 136 12.02 -34.10 -36.03
N THR A 137 12.05 -34.37 -37.33
CA THR A 137 11.25 -33.69 -38.34
C THR A 137 9.78 -33.72 -37.93
N PRO A 138 9.17 -32.58 -37.53
CA PRO A 138 7.73 -32.48 -37.57
C PRO A 138 7.35 -32.74 -39.02
N THR A 139 6.42 -33.63 -39.29
CA THR A 139 5.86 -33.85 -40.63
C THR A 139 5.67 -32.48 -41.28
N PRO A 140 6.34 -32.16 -42.40
CA PRO A 140 6.26 -30.83 -42.98
C PRO A 140 4.79 -30.56 -43.26
N LEU A 141 4.26 -29.52 -42.59
CA LEU A 141 2.92 -29.04 -42.84
C LEU A 141 2.82 -28.77 -44.36
N PRO A 142 1.75 -29.23 -45.03
CA PRO A 142 1.60 -29.06 -46.46
C PRO A 142 1.70 -27.57 -46.79
N THR A 143 2.56 -27.24 -47.74
CA THR A 143 2.70 -25.87 -48.26
C THR A 143 1.31 -25.39 -48.71
N PRO A 144 0.86 -24.19 -48.28
CA PRO A 144 -0.45 -23.70 -48.65
C PRO A 144 -0.61 -23.68 -50.16
N SER A 145 -1.71 -24.25 -50.64
CA SER A 145 -2.08 -24.18 -52.05
C SER A 145 -2.36 -22.72 -52.45
N PRO A 146 -2.17 -22.35 -53.73
CA PRO A 146 -2.55 -21.02 -54.23
C PRO A 146 -3.99 -20.62 -53.91
N ALA A 147 -4.90 -21.60 -53.85
CA ALA A 147 -6.29 -21.39 -53.47
C ALA A 147 -6.44 -20.96 -51.99
N GLN A 148 -5.65 -21.53 -51.08
CA GLN A 148 -5.67 -21.16 -49.66
C GLN A 148 -5.10 -19.76 -49.42
N ILE A 149 -4.03 -19.39 -50.14
CA ILE A 149 -3.47 -18.02 -50.08
C ILE A 149 -4.50 -17.00 -50.60
N GLN A 150 -5.18 -17.32 -51.71
CA GLN A 150 -6.20 -16.43 -52.26
C GLN A 150 -7.42 -16.28 -51.36
N GLN A 151 -7.83 -17.36 -50.69
CA GLN A 151 -8.89 -17.32 -49.69
C GLN A 151 -8.50 -16.50 -48.46
N ALA A 152 -7.24 -16.58 -48.02
CA ALA A 152 -6.71 -15.76 -46.93
C ALA A 152 -6.67 -14.26 -47.29
N GLU A 153 -6.22 -13.90 -48.50
CA GLU A 153 -6.25 -12.50 -48.97
C GLU A 153 -7.68 -11.94 -49.04
N GLN A 154 -8.64 -12.76 -49.49
CA GLN A 154 -10.06 -12.37 -49.51
C GLN A 154 -10.60 -12.15 -48.09
N ALA A 155 -10.20 -12.99 -47.13
CA ALA A 155 -10.62 -12.85 -45.74
C ALA A 155 -9.98 -11.63 -45.07
N ILE A 156 -8.69 -11.35 -45.32
CA ILE A 156 -8.01 -10.14 -44.84
C ILE A 156 -8.68 -8.89 -45.43
N ALA A 157 -8.99 -8.89 -46.73
CA ALA A 157 -9.69 -7.79 -47.39
C ALA A 157 -11.15 -7.60 -46.91
N ALA A 158 -11.76 -8.65 -46.35
CA ALA A 158 -13.11 -8.60 -45.80
C ALA A 158 -13.18 -8.00 -44.38
N LEU A 159 -12.03 -7.78 -43.71
CA LEU A 159 -12.00 -7.21 -42.37
C LEU A 159 -12.53 -5.76 -42.39
N PRO A 160 -13.44 -5.38 -41.46
CA PRO A 160 -14.08 -4.05 -41.48
C PRO A 160 -13.10 -2.86 -41.47
N TRP A 161 -11.97 -2.97 -40.77
CA TRP A 161 -10.92 -1.94 -40.71
C TRP A 161 -9.97 -1.98 -41.92
N VAL A 162 -10.02 -3.02 -42.76
CA VAL A 162 -9.27 -3.07 -44.03
C VAL A 162 -10.06 -2.41 -45.16
N GLN A 163 -11.40 -2.37 -45.02
CA GLN A 163 -12.30 -1.77 -46.00
C GLN A 163 -12.38 -0.23 -45.90
N ASP A 164 -11.82 0.37 -44.85
CA ASP A 164 -11.73 1.83 -44.72
C ASP A 164 -10.42 2.39 -45.31
N ARG A 165 -10.12 3.67 -45.07
CA ARG A 165 -8.86 4.25 -45.52
C ARG A 165 -7.75 3.85 -44.55
N LEU A 166 -6.99 2.83 -44.93
CA LEU A 166 -5.80 2.37 -44.22
C LEU A 166 -4.84 3.52 -43.90
N THR A 167 -4.51 3.65 -42.62
CA THR A 167 -3.37 4.43 -42.13
C THR A 167 -2.04 3.70 -42.41
N SER A 168 -0.92 4.39 -42.21
CA SER A 168 0.43 3.79 -42.34
C SER A 168 0.67 2.66 -41.33
N VAL A 169 0.01 2.73 -40.18
CA VAL A 169 0.04 1.69 -39.14
C VAL A 169 -0.79 0.49 -39.60
N GLU A 170 -2.03 0.68 -40.04
CA GLU A 170 -2.90 -0.41 -40.52
C GLU A 170 -2.32 -1.12 -41.74
N THR A 171 -1.63 -0.39 -42.63
CA THR A 171 -0.90 -0.98 -43.78
C THR A 171 0.13 -2.02 -43.31
N ARG A 172 0.84 -1.74 -42.21
CA ARG A 172 1.82 -2.68 -41.64
C ARG A 172 1.15 -3.87 -40.95
N GLY A 173 -0.01 -3.65 -40.31
CA GLY A 173 -0.84 -4.72 -39.76
C GLY A 173 -1.31 -5.70 -40.84
N VAL A 174 -1.81 -5.18 -41.97
CA VAL A 174 -2.18 -5.98 -43.15
C VAL A 174 -0.99 -6.77 -43.67
N GLN A 175 0.20 -6.17 -43.72
CA GLN A 175 1.41 -6.87 -44.14
C GLN A 175 1.73 -8.06 -43.23
N TYR A 176 1.64 -7.92 -41.90
CA TYR A 176 1.85 -9.04 -40.98
C TYR A 176 0.82 -10.16 -41.14
N LEU A 177 -0.45 -9.82 -41.41
CA LEU A 177 -1.47 -10.83 -41.70
C LEU A 177 -1.18 -11.60 -42.99
N ARG A 178 -0.62 -10.93 -44.01
CA ARG A 178 -0.17 -11.58 -45.24
C ARG A 178 1.05 -12.47 -45.03
N GLU A 179 2.01 -12.01 -44.24
CA GLU A 179 3.16 -12.84 -43.83
C GLU A 179 2.68 -14.09 -43.08
N LEU A 180 1.71 -13.95 -42.18
CA LEU A 180 1.10 -15.09 -41.49
C LEU A 180 0.31 -16.00 -42.44
N ALA A 181 -0.37 -15.45 -43.45
CA ALA A 181 -1.06 -16.24 -44.48
C ALA A 181 -0.09 -17.13 -45.26
N ALA A 182 1.09 -16.60 -45.56
CA ALA A 182 2.14 -17.29 -46.30
C ALA A 182 2.86 -18.34 -45.43
N ASP A 183 3.23 -17.96 -44.20
CA ASP A 183 4.06 -18.78 -43.32
C ASP A 183 3.23 -19.80 -42.53
N GLN A 184 2.07 -19.41 -42.00
CA GLN A 184 1.27 -20.17 -41.03
C GLN A 184 -0.24 -19.99 -41.26
N PRO A 185 -0.80 -20.51 -42.38
CA PRO A 185 -2.20 -20.27 -42.78
C PRO A 185 -3.24 -20.74 -41.75
N GLN A 186 -2.90 -21.76 -40.94
CA GLN A 186 -3.79 -22.26 -39.89
C GLN A 186 -3.90 -21.26 -38.72
N VAL A 187 -2.79 -20.61 -38.35
CA VAL A 187 -2.77 -19.58 -37.29
C VAL A 187 -3.57 -18.37 -37.73
N LEU A 188 -3.42 -17.94 -38.99
CA LEU A 188 -4.24 -16.89 -39.56
C LEU A 188 -5.73 -17.26 -39.54
N HIS A 189 -6.07 -18.48 -39.93
CA HIS A 189 -7.47 -18.92 -39.91
C HIS A 189 -8.06 -18.89 -38.49
N ALA A 190 -7.30 -19.31 -37.48
CA ALA A 190 -7.72 -19.22 -36.08
C ALA A 190 -7.94 -17.77 -35.63
N LEU A 191 -7.04 -16.84 -35.97
CA LEU A 191 -7.17 -15.41 -35.65
C LEU A 191 -8.37 -14.75 -36.33
N LEU A 192 -8.64 -15.11 -37.59
CA LEU A 192 -9.78 -14.57 -38.34
C LEU A 192 -11.14 -15.08 -37.84
N ASN A 193 -11.16 -16.19 -37.10
CA ASN A 193 -12.37 -16.74 -36.48
C ASN A 193 -12.62 -16.21 -35.05
N LEU A 194 -11.72 -15.38 -34.50
CA LEU A 194 -11.98 -14.64 -33.25
C LEU A 194 -13.04 -13.55 -33.49
N ASP A 195 -13.73 -13.13 -32.42
CA ASP A 195 -14.71 -12.02 -32.48
C ASP A 195 -14.02 -10.76 -33.03
N PRO A 196 -14.48 -10.17 -34.15
CA PRO A 196 -13.78 -9.07 -34.83
C PRO A 196 -13.51 -7.82 -33.97
N THR A 197 -14.11 -7.73 -32.77
CA THR A 197 -13.75 -6.76 -31.73
C THR A 197 -12.36 -6.97 -31.11
N TRP A 198 -11.67 -8.08 -31.36
CA TRP A 198 -10.29 -8.33 -30.90
C TRP A 198 -9.25 -7.38 -31.52
N LEU A 199 -9.62 -6.67 -32.59
CA LEU A 199 -8.82 -5.60 -33.20
C LEU A 199 -9.58 -4.26 -33.14
N PRO A 200 -9.67 -3.55 -31.99
CA PRO A 200 -10.20 -2.18 -31.97
C PRO A 200 -9.57 -1.27 -33.05
N PRO A 201 -10.38 -0.52 -33.81
CA PRO A 201 -9.84 0.38 -34.81
C PRO A 201 -9.07 1.53 -34.13
N ARG A 202 -7.88 1.84 -34.66
CA ARG A 202 -7.08 3.06 -34.37
C ARG A 202 -6.18 3.08 -33.12
N THR A 203 -5.51 1.98 -32.76
CA THR A 203 -4.38 2.08 -31.82
C THR A 203 -3.10 1.50 -32.43
N GLY A 204 -1.92 2.06 -32.11
CA GLY A 204 -0.62 1.48 -32.54
C GLY A 204 -0.37 0.07 -31.99
N LEU A 205 -1.18 -0.34 -31.00
CA LEU A 205 -1.14 -1.62 -30.30
C LEU A 205 -1.28 -2.82 -31.27
N HIS A 206 -2.20 -2.74 -32.23
CA HIS A 206 -2.57 -3.83 -33.15
C HIS A 206 -1.36 -4.32 -33.96
N THR A 207 -0.57 -3.38 -34.48
CA THR A 207 0.62 -3.72 -35.25
C THR A 207 1.71 -4.38 -34.43
N THR A 208 1.80 -4.03 -33.14
CA THR A 208 2.79 -4.63 -32.23
C THR A 208 2.37 -6.05 -31.88
N ILE A 209 1.09 -6.27 -31.57
CA ILE A 209 0.54 -7.61 -31.32
C ILE A 209 0.73 -8.49 -32.55
N LEU A 210 0.30 -8.04 -33.73
CA LEU A 210 0.44 -8.82 -34.97
C LEU A 210 1.91 -9.16 -35.29
N ALA A 211 2.84 -8.23 -35.11
CA ALA A 211 4.28 -8.50 -35.29
C ALA A 211 4.79 -9.60 -34.33
N ARG A 212 4.34 -9.56 -33.07
CA ARG A 212 4.70 -10.52 -32.04
C ARG A 212 4.07 -11.89 -32.29
N LEU A 213 2.80 -11.94 -32.69
CA LEU A 213 2.12 -13.16 -33.10
C LEU A 213 2.80 -13.83 -34.30
N VAL A 214 3.23 -13.05 -35.32
CA VAL A 214 4.02 -13.58 -36.44
C VAL A 214 5.33 -14.19 -35.92
N THR A 215 6.03 -13.49 -35.01
CA THR A 215 7.28 -13.98 -34.41
C THR A 215 7.06 -15.29 -33.64
N MET A 216 6.07 -15.34 -32.75
CA MET A 216 5.73 -16.53 -31.98
C MET A 216 5.34 -17.71 -32.87
N SER A 217 4.55 -17.47 -33.92
CA SER A 217 4.11 -18.52 -34.86
C SER A 217 5.24 -19.15 -35.66
N ARG A 218 6.37 -18.43 -35.84
CA ARG A 218 7.58 -18.96 -36.46
C ARG A 218 8.39 -19.83 -35.50
N ILE A 219 8.28 -19.60 -34.19
CA ILE A 219 9.01 -20.33 -33.14
C ILE A 219 8.24 -21.60 -32.73
N ASP A 220 6.95 -21.49 -32.37
CA ASP A 220 6.07 -22.61 -32.00
C ASP A 220 4.65 -22.45 -32.60
N PRO A 221 4.44 -22.90 -33.86
CA PRO A 221 3.13 -22.76 -34.52
C PRO A 221 2.02 -23.58 -33.86
N VAL A 222 2.35 -24.71 -33.23
CA VAL A 222 1.36 -25.60 -32.59
C VAL A 222 0.91 -25.01 -31.26
N GLY A 223 1.85 -24.57 -30.42
CA GLY A 223 1.51 -23.85 -29.20
C GLY A 223 0.76 -22.54 -29.50
N MET A 224 1.11 -21.84 -30.58
CA MET A 224 0.42 -20.60 -30.97
C MET A 224 -1.07 -20.86 -31.29
N LEU A 225 -1.38 -21.95 -32.01
CA LEU A 225 -2.76 -22.35 -32.28
C LEU A 225 -3.54 -22.65 -31.00
N GLN A 226 -2.92 -23.37 -30.06
CA GLN A 226 -3.53 -23.66 -28.76
C GLN A 226 -3.74 -22.40 -27.93
N PHE A 227 -2.82 -21.44 -28.02
CA PHE A 227 -2.87 -20.17 -27.30
C PHE A 227 -3.98 -19.24 -27.79
N ILE A 228 -4.14 -19.07 -29.11
CA ILE A 228 -5.23 -18.28 -29.72
C ILE A 228 -6.62 -18.85 -29.37
N GLN A 229 -6.71 -20.16 -29.17
CA GLN A 229 -7.97 -20.82 -28.84
C GLN A 229 -8.38 -20.68 -27.37
N ARG A 230 -7.53 -20.10 -26.51
CA ARG A 230 -7.85 -19.88 -25.09
C ARG A 230 -8.88 -18.75 -24.91
N PRO A 231 -9.81 -18.85 -23.92
CA PRO A 231 -10.82 -17.83 -23.65
C PRO A 231 -10.28 -16.40 -23.49
N PHE A 232 -9.06 -16.26 -22.94
CA PHE A 232 -8.35 -14.99 -22.78
C PHE A 232 -8.17 -14.20 -24.10
N PHE A 233 -7.99 -14.86 -25.25
CA PHE A 233 -7.82 -14.16 -26.54
C PHE A 233 -9.10 -13.52 -27.09
N LYS A 234 -10.25 -13.70 -26.41
CA LYS A 234 -11.54 -13.16 -26.86
C LYS A 234 -11.63 -11.64 -26.71
N SER A 235 -10.81 -11.01 -25.86
CA SER A 235 -10.70 -9.55 -25.74
C SER A 235 -9.24 -9.12 -25.62
N VAL A 236 -8.78 -8.30 -26.57
CA VAL A 236 -7.41 -7.75 -26.55
C VAL A 236 -7.44 -6.36 -25.93
N ASP A 237 -6.95 -6.25 -24.70
CA ASP A 237 -6.69 -5.00 -23.99
C ASP A 237 -5.17 -4.76 -23.85
N TYR A 238 -4.78 -3.80 -23.00
CA TYR A 238 -3.37 -3.48 -22.73
C TYR A 238 -2.63 -4.64 -22.03
N ASP A 239 -3.33 -5.43 -21.24
CA ASP A 239 -2.76 -6.55 -20.50
C ASP A 239 -2.53 -7.74 -21.44
N SER A 240 -3.41 -7.94 -22.42
CA SER A 240 -3.21 -8.85 -23.54
C SER A 240 -1.96 -8.52 -24.37
N LEU A 241 -1.69 -7.24 -24.65
CA LEU A 241 -0.44 -6.82 -25.31
C LEU A 241 0.78 -7.17 -24.45
N SER A 242 0.72 -6.88 -23.16
CA SER A 242 1.82 -7.12 -22.23
C SER A 242 2.13 -8.63 -22.19
N ALA A 243 1.12 -9.48 -21.99
CA ALA A 243 1.25 -10.93 -22.00
C ALA A 243 1.88 -11.45 -23.30
N VAL A 244 1.41 -10.99 -24.47
CA VAL A 244 1.98 -11.39 -25.77
C VAL A 244 3.44 -10.95 -25.93
N ASN A 245 3.80 -9.75 -25.46
CA ASN A 245 5.19 -9.29 -25.49
C ASN A 245 6.10 -10.16 -24.60
N TYR A 246 5.67 -10.48 -23.38
CA TYR A 246 6.43 -11.33 -22.47
C TYR A 246 6.55 -12.76 -22.99
N LEU A 247 5.48 -13.33 -23.54
CA LEU A 247 5.54 -14.65 -24.19
C LEU A 247 6.50 -14.69 -25.36
N THR A 248 6.50 -13.65 -26.19
CA THR A 248 7.42 -13.58 -27.33
C THR A 248 8.86 -13.55 -26.83
N LYS A 249 9.15 -12.73 -25.81
CA LYS A 249 10.49 -12.64 -25.21
C LYS A 249 10.91 -13.95 -24.53
N GLY A 250 9.97 -14.62 -23.84
CA GLY A 250 10.17 -15.93 -23.23
C GLY A 250 10.46 -16.99 -24.29
N LEU A 251 9.68 -17.05 -25.37
CA LEU A 251 9.92 -17.94 -26.52
C LEU A 251 11.23 -17.68 -27.26
N GLU A 252 11.64 -16.42 -27.38
CA GLU A 252 12.96 -16.04 -27.93
C GLU A 252 14.11 -16.56 -27.05
N THR A 253 13.87 -16.77 -25.75
CA THR A 253 14.87 -17.22 -24.77
C THR A 253 14.86 -18.74 -24.58
N ASP A 254 13.66 -19.32 -24.43
CA ASP A 254 13.40 -20.75 -24.28
C ASP A 254 12.13 -21.13 -25.08
N PRO A 255 12.28 -21.90 -26.17
CA PRO A 255 11.15 -22.36 -27.00
C PRO A 255 10.10 -23.20 -26.24
N SER A 256 10.44 -23.77 -25.07
CA SER A 256 9.49 -24.54 -24.25
C SER A 256 8.52 -23.66 -23.44
N THR A 257 8.80 -22.36 -23.31
CA THR A 257 8.02 -21.40 -22.51
C THR A 257 6.52 -21.45 -22.82
N LEU A 258 6.16 -21.51 -24.11
CA LEU A 258 4.76 -21.49 -24.52
C LEU A 258 4.02 -22.77 -24.09
N GLN A 259 4.66 -23.93 -24.14
CA GLN A 259 4.07 -25.19 -23.69
C GLN A 259 3.89 -25.22 -22.17
N VAL A 260 4.86 -24.69 -21.43
CA VAL A 260 4.76 -24.58 -19.97
C VAL A 260 3.63 -23.65 -19.58
N VAL A 261 3.55 -22.47 -20.21
CA VAL A 261 2.43 -21.53 -20.03
C VAL A 261 1.13 -22.26 -20.34
N LEU A 262 0.94 -22.84 -21.53
CA LEU A 262 -0.29 -23.52 -21.94
C LEU A 262 -0.72 -24.69 -21.06
N SER A 263 0.21 -25.33 -20.34
CA SER A 263 -0.06 -26.40 -19.39
C SER A 263 -0.48 -25.91 -17.99
N HIS A 264 -0.38 -24.61 -17.73
CA HIS A 264 -0.66 -24.03 -16.42
C HIS A 264 -2.18 -24.00 -16.12
N PRO A 265 -2.65 -24.56 -14.98
CA PRO A 265 -4.07 -24.67 -14.65
C PRO A 265 -4.81 -23.33 -14.61
N ALA A 266 -4.14 -22.26 -14.13
CA ALA A 266 -4.72 -20.92 -13.97
C ALA A 266 -5.04 -20.18 -15.29
N LEU A 267 -4.65 -20.72 -16.46
CA LEU A 267 -5.05 -20.15 -17.76
C LEU A 267 -6.51 -20.43 -18.14
N GLY A 268 -7.22 -21.25 -17.37
CA GLY A 268 -8.62 -21.62 -17.64
C GLY A 268 -9.59 -20.44 -17.51
N ASP A 269 -9.29 -19.47 -16.64
CA ASP A 269 -10.31 -18.57 -16.09
C ASP A 269 -10.36 -17.17 -16.74
N GLY A 270 -9.49 -16.90 -17.73
CA GLY A 270 -9.63 -15.75 -18.63
C GLY A 270 -9.05 -14.41 -18.14
N ASP A 271 -8.25 -14.40 -17.08
CA ASP A 271 -7.65 -13.18 -16.53
C ASP A 271 -6.24 -12.90 -17.10
N ALA A 272 -6.07 -11.75 -17.76
CA ALA A 272 -4.84 -11.30 -18.39
C ALA A 272 -3.69 -11.05 -17.40
N GLY A 273 -4.01 -10.58 -16.18
CA GLY A 273 -3.03 -10.30 -15.13
C GLY A 273 -2.30 -11.56 -14.67
N ASN A 274 -3.06 -12.66 -14.53
CA ASN A 274 -2.55 -13.97 -14.16
C ASN A 274 -1.55 -14.55 -15.18
N ILE A 275 -1.75 -14.31 -16.49
CA ILE A 275 -0.84 -14.80 -17.53
C ILE A 275 0.53 -14.16 -17.44
N ARG A 276 0.56 -12.83 -17.28
CA ARG A 276 1.81 -12.08 -17.16
C ARG A 276 2.63 -12.58 -15.97
N LEU A 277 1.98 -12.75 -14.84
CA LEU A 277 2.57 -13.25 -13.60
C LEU A 277 3.10 -14.69 -13.73
N ILE A 278 2.35 -15.59 -14.38
CA ILE A 278 2.81 -16.94 -14.69
C ILE A 278 4.07 -16.89 -15.54
N ILE A 279 4.13 -16.03 -16.57
CA ILE A 279 5.32 -15.90 -17.41
C ILE A 279 6.50 -15.34 -16.63
N ASP A 280 6.29 -14.32 -15.80
CA ASP A 280 7.32 -13.74 -14.95
C ASP A 280 7.85 -14.78 -13.95
N LEU A 281 6.98 -15.57 -13.32
CA LEU A 281 7.36 -16.68 -12.43
C LEU A 281 8.06 -17.81 -13.16
N LEU A 282 7.61 -18.19 -14.36
CA LEU A 282 8.25 -19.25 -15.16
C LEU A 282 9.63 -18.84 -15.67
N THR A 283 9.75 -17.62 -16.17
CA THR A 283 11.04 -17.03 -16.57
C THR A 283 11.95 -16.88 -15.34
N PHE A 284 11.39 -16.51 -14.20
CA PHE A 284 12.14 -16.41 -12.96
C PHE A 284 12.58 -17.78 -12.43
N LYS A 285 11.75 -18.82 -12.56
CA LYS A 285 12.04 -20.18 -12.13
C LYS A 285 13.19 -20.82 -12.90
N THR A 286 13.39 -20.44 -14.16
CA THR A 286 14.57 -20.87 -14.93
C THR A 286 15.83 -20.12 -14.50
N GLU A 287 15.71 -18.86 -14.09
CA GLU A 287 16.83 -18.01 -13.65
C GLU A 287 17.28 -18.27 -12.20
N ASP A 288 16.33 -18.39 -11.26
CA ASP A 288 16.55 -18.66 -9.83
C ASP A 288 15.46 -19.62 -9.30
N PRO A 289 15.63 -20.94 -9.52
CA PRO A 289 14.63 -21.94 -9.13
C PRO A 289 14.40 -22.02 -7.62
N GLU A 290 15.42 -21.64 -6.81
CA GLU A 290 15.32 -21.65 -5.35
C GLU A 290 14.43 -20.51 -4.87
N ALA A 291 14.69 -19.29 -5.34
CA ALA A 291 13.85 -18.14 -4.99
C ALA A 291 12.43 -18.28 -5.53
N ALA A 292 12.26 -18.82 -6.74
CA ALA A 292 10.94 -19.11 -7.30
C ALA A 292 10.15 -20.09 -6.42
N ALA A 293 10.78 -21.17 -5.95
CA ALA A 293 10.15 -22.12 -5.03
C ALA A 293 9.75 -21.48 -3.70
N MET A 294 10.53 -20.51 -3.18
CA MET A 294 10.17 -19.77 -1.97
C MET A 294 8.93 -18.89 -2.19
N ILE A 295 8.85 -18.17 -3.32
CA ILE A 295 7.68 -17.34 -3.65
C ILE A 295 6.44 -18.23 -3.86
N GLU A 296 6.56 -19.34 -4.60
CA GLU A 296 5.48 -20.33 -4.81
C GLU A 296 5.01 -21.00 -3.51
N SER A 297 5.82 -20.97 -2.46
CA SER A 297 5.46 -21.53 -1.14
C SER A 297 4.64 -20.59 -0.25
N LEU A 298 4.48 -19.33 -0.64
CA LEU A 298 3.69 -18.36 0.11
C LEU A 298 2.18 -18.69 -0.01
N PRO A 299 1.42 -18.79 1.09
CA PRO A 299 0.01 -19.21 1.05
C PRO A 299 -0.87 -18.35 0.14
N TRP A 300 -0.74 -17.02 0.18
CA TRP A 300 -1.48 -16.12 -0.72
C TRP A 300 -1.11 -16.28 -2.20
N VAL A 301 0.08 -16.82 -2.52
CA VAL A 301 0.43 -17.21 -3.90
C VAL A 301 -0.25 -18.52 -4.29
N GLN A 302 -0.44 -19.45 -3.35
CA GLN A 302 -1.07 -20.75 -3.58
C GLN A 302 -2.60 -20.67 -3.68
N ASP A 303 -3.21 -19.76 -2.93
CA ASP A 303 -4.66 -19.56 -2.88
C ASP A 303 -5.21 -18.78 -4.10
N GLY A 304 -4.31 -18.35 -4.99
CA GLY A 304 -4.61 -17.54 -6.16
C GLY A 304 -4.31 -16.07 -5.93
N ILE A 305 -3.63 -15.44 -6.89
CA ILE A 305 -3.16 -14.07 -6.76
C ILE A 305 -4.31 -13.11 -7.10
N ALA A 306 -4.78 -12.37 -6.10
CA ALA A 306 -5.89 -11.45 -6.22
C ALA A 306 -5.46 -10.13 -6.88
N ASP A 307 -6.28 -9.65 -7.83
CA ASP A 307 -6.18 -8.29 -8.34
C ASP A 307 -7.10 -7.37 -7.53
N TYR A 308 -6.51 -6.56 -6.64
CA TYR A 308 -7.25 -5.51 -5.95
C TYR A 308 -7.41 -4.31 -6.91
N GLU A 309 -8.53 -4.22 -7.63
CA GLU A 309 -8.91 -3.00 -8.33
C GLU A 309 -9.29 -1.91 -7.31
N PHE A 310 -8.34 -1.07 -6.92
CA PHE A 310 -8.63 0.11 -6.12
C PHE A 310 -8.90 1.32 -7.02
N SER A 311 -10.06 1.96 -6.80
CA SER A 311 -10.41 3.24 -7.43
C SER A 311 -9.33 4.28 -7.16
N ALA A 312 -8.71 4.75 -8.25
CA ALA A 312 -7.74 5.83 -8.22
C ALA A 312 -8.42 7.15 -7.80
N ASP A 313 -8.37 7.48 -6.52
CA ASP A 313 -8.63 8.85 -6.08
C ASP A 313 -7.39 9.42 -5.37
N ARG A 314 -6.88 10.50 -5.96
CA ARG A 314 -5.68 11.30 -5.61
C ARG A 314 -4.31 10.64 -5.79
N GLY A 315 -3.71 10.88 -6.96
CA GLY A 315 -2.25 10.98 -7.07
C GLY A 315 -1.49 9.83 -7.73
N GLY A 316 -2.03 9.21 -8.78
CA GLY A 316 -1.23 8.59 -9.85
C GLY A 316 -0.33 7.38 -9.51
N ARG A 317 -0.79 6.21 -9.95
CA ARG A 317 -0.02 5.01 -10.36
C ARG A 317 0.90 4.34 -9.32
N ILE A 318 0.33 3.38 -8.57
CA ILE A 318 0.83 1.99 -8.46
C ILE A 318 -0.41 1.10 -8.27
N GLY A 319 -0.58 0.04 -9.07
CA GLY A 319 -1.60 -0.96 -8.81
C GLY A 319 -1.22 -1.72 -7.54
N THR A 320 -2.05 -1.67 -6.50
CA THR A 320 -1.81 -2.30 -5.20
C THR A 320 -2.21 -3.78 -5.23
N SER A 321 -1.66 -4.57 -6.15
CA SER A 321 -1.98 -5.99 -6.28
C SER A 321 -0.81 -6.91 -5.92
N GLU A 322 -1.14 -8.08 -5.38
CA GLU A 322 -0.21 -9.17 -5.04
C GLU A 322 0.70 -9.56 -6.23
N GLN A 323 0.23 -9.34 -7.47
CA GLN A 323 1.01 -9.51 -8.70
C GLN A 323 2.28 -8.63 -8.72
N VAL A 324 2.17 -7.38 -8.26
CA VAL A 324 3.32 -6.46 -8.19
C VAL A 324 4.29 -6.89 -7.10
N ILE A 325 3.81 -7.45 -6.00
CA ILE A 325 4.66 -7.97 -4.92
C ILE A 325 5.49 -9.14 -5.42
N VAL A 326 4.90 -10.11 -6.11
CA VAL A 326 5.65 -11.24 -6.71
C VAL A 326 6.74 -10.74 -7.66
N ARG A 327 6.42 -9.74 -8.48
CA ARG A 327 7.41 -9.12 -9.36
C ARG A 327 8.55 -8.49 -8.56
N TYR A 328 8.24 -7.70 -7.54
CA TYR A 328 9.25 -7.02 -6.72
C TYR A 328 10.10 -7.99 -5.89
N LEU A 329 9.51 -9.08 -5.39
CA LEU A 329 10.27 -10.18 -4.79
C LEU A 329 11.24 -10.82 -5.79
N SER A 330 10.77 -11.05 -7.03
CA SER A 330 11.62 -11.56 -8.11
C SER A 330 12.76 -10.60 -8.44
N GLU A 331 12.51 -9.28 -8.49
CA GLU A 331 13.55 -8.27 -8.69
C GLU A 331 14.54 -8.24 -7.49
N LEU A 332 14.05 -8.24 -6.25
CA LEU A 332 14.87 -8.26 -5.02
C LEU A 332 15.78 -9.48 -4.94
N SER A 333 15.31 -10.66 -5.35
CA SER A 333 16.15 -11.87 -5.36
C SER A 333 17.42 -11.68 -6.21
N ARG A 334 17.33 -10.92 -7.31
CA ARG A 334 18.43 -10.65 -8.25
C ARG A 334 19.40 -9.60 -7.72
N PHE A 335 18.90 -8.46 -7.20
CA PHE A 335 19.77 -7.33 -6.83
C PHE A 335 20.03 -7.18 -5.32
N ALA A 336 19.19 -7.77 -4.46
CA ALA A 336 19.25 -7.64 -3.01
C ALA A 336 18.85 -8.95 -2.29
N ARG A 337 19.46 -10.08 -2.69
CA ARG A 337 19.10 -11.42 -2.19
C ARG A 337 18.96 -11.54 -0.66
N PRO A 338 19.82 -10.92 0.19
CA PRO A 338 19.64 -10.96 1.64
C PRO A 338 18.34 -10.28 2.12
N VAL A 339 17.90 -9.22 1.45
CA VAL A 339 16.62 -8.54 1.73
C VAL A 339 15.46 -9.42 1.31
N PHE A 340 15.53 -10.03 0.12
CA PHE A 340 14.54 -11.01 -0.36
C PHE A 340 14.34 -12.13 0.67
N LEU A 341 15.43 -12.77 1.11
CA LEU A 341 15.37 -13.87 2.09
C LEU A 341 14.77 -13.41 3.43
N ALA A 342 15.09 -12.20 3.89
CA ALA A 342 14.53 -11.65 5.12
C ALA A 342 13.03 -11.35 4.98
N LEU A 343 12.58 -10.82 3.83
CA LEU A 343 11.16 -10.53 3.56
C LEU A 343 10.33 -11.82 3.52
N VAL A 344 10.70 -12.82 2.72
CA VAL A 344 9.93 -14.07 2.61
C VAL A 344 9.90 -14.89 3.92
N ALA A 345 10.79 -14.56 4.86
CA ALA A 345 10.81 -15.15 6.20
C ALA A 345 9.87 -14.46 7.19
N LYS A 346 9.32 -13.28 6.87
CA LYS A 346 8.42 -12.54 7.77
C LYS A 346 7.09 -13.27 7.96
N PRO A 347 6.53 -13.30 9.19
CA PRO A 347 5.25 -13.96 9.47
C PRO A 347 4.10 -13.45 8.60
N TRP A 348 3.97 -12.11 8.47
CA TRP A 348 2.95 -11.44 7.67
C TRP A 348 3.11 -11.61 6.15
N MET A 349 4.20 -12.21 5.68
CA MET A 349 4.31 -12.63 4.27
C MET A 349 3.73 -14.02 4.04
N ARG A 350 3.34 -14.74 5.10
CA ARG A 350 2.85 -16.12 5.08
C ARG A 350 1.35 -16.24 5.33
N ASP A 351 0.64 -15.15 5.51
CA ASP A 351 -0.82 -15.08 5.54
C ASP A 351 -1.35 -14.23 4.37
N GLN A 352 -2.65 -13.95 4.34
CA GLN A 352 -3.22 -13.10 3.30
C GLN A 352 -2.81 -11.64 3.54
N LEU A 353 -2.19 -11.02 2.54
CA LEU A 353 -1.66 -9.67 2.65
C LEU A 353 -2.76 -8.62 2.79
N SER A 354 -2.68 -7.86 3.87
CA SER A 354 -3.47 -6.66 4.13
C SER A 354 -2.93 -5.44 3.38
N GLU A 355 -3.73 -4.37 3.32
CA GLU A 355 -3.33 -3.11 2.70
C GLU A 355 -2.07 -2.50 3.36
N LEU A 356 -1.96 -2.61 4.68
CA LEU A 356 -0.82 -2.08 5.43
C LEU A 356 0.47 -2.86 5.13
N GLU A 357 0.38 -4.18 5.04
CA GLU A 357 1.50 -5.06 4.68
C GLU A 357 1.98 -4.79 3.25
N ILE A 358 1.05 -4.58 2.31
CA ILE A 358 1.36 -4.18 0.94
C ILE A 358 2.09 -2.83 0.93
N GLN A 359 1.61 -1.84 1.69
CA GLN A 359 2.26 -0.52 1.78
C GLN A 359 3.66 -0.62 2.41
N ALA A 360 3.82 -1.38 3.51
CA ALA A 360 5.12 -1.62 4.14
C ALA A 360 6.10 -2.30 3.18
N PHE A 361 5.63 -3.33 2.46
CA PHE A 361 6.42 -4.02 1.45
C PHE A 361 6.95 -3.07 0.38
N TYR A 362 6.12 -2.17 -0.14
CA TYR A 362 6.56 -1.18 -1.13
C TYR A 362 7.65 -0.26 -0.60
N LYS A 363 7.51 0.24 0.64
CA LYS A 363 8.53 1.08 1.26
C LYS A 363 9.84 0.31 1.47
N LEU A 364 9.77 -0.95 1.87
CA LEU A 364 10.93 -1.82 2.03
C LEU A 364 11.62 -2.12 0.70
N TYR A 365 10.85 -2.39 -0.35
CA TYR A 365 11.34 -2.55 -1.72
C TYR A 365 12.11 -1.31 -2.19
N ASP A 366 11.50 -0.13 -2.03
CA ASP A 366 12.14 1.14 -2.36
C ASP A 366 13.45 1.27 -1.59
N LEU A 367 13.42 1.14 -0.26
CA LEU A 367 14.61 1.21 0.59
C LEU A 367 15.71 0.23 0.14
N ALA A 368 15.34 -0.98 -0.28
CA ALA A 368 16.29 -1.99 -0.75
C ALA A 368 16.98 -1.58 -2.05
N GLY A 369 16.24 -0.99 -2.98
CA GLY A 369 16.79 -0.41 -4.21
C GLY A 369 17.81 0.69 -3.94
N TRP A 370 17.66 1.41 -2.82
CA TRP A 370 18.62 2.41 -2.36
C TRP A 370 19.81 1.81 -1.61
N ASN A 371 19.56 0.96 -0.60
CA ASN A 371 20.60 0.37 0.24
C ASN A 371 20.12 -0.94 0.90
N ALA A 372 20.42 -2.07 0.26
CA ALA A 372 20.07 -3.39 0.75
C ALA A 372 20.55 -3.70 2.18
N ALA A 373 21.75 -3.25 2.58
CA ALA A 373 22.28 -3.52 3.92
C ALA A 373 21.58 -2.70 5.02
N PHE A 374 21.04 -1.53 4.67
CA PHE A 374 20.20 -0.75 5.57
C PHE A 374 18.82 -1.42 5.71
N THR A 375 18.18 -1.77 4.60
CA THR A 375 16.88 -2.46 4.62
C THR A 375 16.94 -3.79 5.36
N GLN A 376 18.00 -4.57 5.16
CA GLN A 376 18.20 -5.82 5.89
C GLN A 376 18.28 -5.62 7.41
N ARG A 377 18.90 -4.53 7.87
CA ARG A 377 18.95 -4.19 9.30
C ARG A 377 17.58 -3.79 9.83
N LEU A 378 16.78 -3.02 9.07
CA LEU A 378 15.40 -2.71 9.43
C LEU A 378 14.55 -3.98 9.54
N LEU A 379 14.64 -4.88 8.56
CA LEU A 379 13.93 -6.15 8.56
C LEU A 379 14.27 -7.06 9.75
N ALA A 380 15.43 -6.87 10.38
CA ALA A 380 15.81 -7.60 11.58
C ALA A 380 15.23 -6.98 12.88
N MET A 381 14.53 -5.86 12.81
CA MET A 381 13.94 -5.20 13.97
C MET A 381 12.54 -5.76 14.31
N PRO A 382 12.16 -5.80 15.59
CA PRO A 382 10.89 -6.38 16.04
C PRO A 382 9.63 -5.73 15.47
N PHE A 383 9.61 -4.41 15.25
CA PHE A 383 8.42 -3.69 14.72
C PHE A 383 7.99 -4.12 13.32
N LEU A 384 8.77 -4.97 12.63
CA LEU A 384 8.41 -5.54 11.32
C LEU A 384 8.09 -7.04 11.42
N ASP A 385 7.98 -7.60 12.62
CA ASP A 385 7.52 -8.98 12.81
C ASP A 385 6.00 -9.08 12.64
N THR A 386 5.28 -8.01 12.98
CA THR A 386 3.90 -7.69 12.59
C THR A 386 3.91 -6.40 11.78
N ILE A 387 2.86 -6.14 11.00
CA ILE A 387 2.69 -4.84 10.32
C ILE A 387 1.41 -4.19 10.82
N GLU A 388 1.58 -3.03 11.43
CA GLU A 388 0.54 -2.21 12.02
C GLU A 388 0.32 -0.94 11.19
N TYR A 389 -0.69 -0.16 11.57
CA TYR A 389 -1.02 1.10 10.89
C TYR A 389 0.15 2.08 10.80
N ARG A 390 1.09 2.03 11.76
CA ARG A 390 2.20 2.98 11.87
C ARG A 390 3.45 2.57 11.10
N ASP A 391 3.67 1.28 10.82
CA ASP A 391 4.93 0.82 10.23
C ASP A 391 5.16 1.34 8.81
N PRO A 392 4.16 1.37 7.92
CA PRO A 392 4.31 2.03 6.63
C PRO A 392 4.68 3.51 6.75
N LEU A 393 4.25 4.21 7.81
CA LEU A 393 4.61 5.60 8.07
C LEU A 393 6.06 5.73 8.57
N ILE A 394 6.51 4.84 9.46
CA ILE A 394 7.90 4.78 9.92
C ILE A 394 8.84 4.51 8.75
N LEU A 395 8.53 3.50 7.94
CA LEU A 395 9.25 3.17 6.71
C LEU A 395 9.19 4.33 5.71
N GLY A 396 8.03 4.99 5.62
CA GLY A 396 7.79 6.22 4.88
C GLY A 396 8.81 7.30 5.20
N ASN A 397 9.01 7.60 6.49
CA ASN A 397 10.01 8.56 6.95
C ASN A 397 11.40 8.21 6.40
N PHE A 398 11.82 6.95 6.53
CA PHE A 398 13.12 6.54 5.98
C PHE A 398 13.17 6.74 4.46
N THR A 399 12.12 6.38 3.71
CA THR A 399 12.07 6.58 2.24
C THR A 399 12.15 8.05 1.83
N GLU A 400 11.45 8.96 2.52
CA GLU A 400 11.38 10.38 2.19
C GLU A 400 12.74 11.10 2.36
N PHE A 401 13.51 10.75 3.38
CA PHE A 401 14.87 11.28 3.56
C PHE A 401 15.89 10.73 2.53
N GLY A 402 15.43 9.84 1.65
CA GLY A 402 16.26 9.00 0.80
C GLY A 402 16.87 9.60 -0.42
N VAL A 403 16.32 10.68 -0.95
CA VAL A 403 16.74 11.10 -2.27
C VAL A 403 18.12 11.80 -2.23
N TYR A 404 18.57 12.33 -1.07
CA TYR A 404 19.78 13.17 -1.04
C TYR A 404 20.75 13.03 0.16
N GLU A 405 20.44 12.37 1.30
CA GLU A 405 21.35 12.38 2.47
C GLU A 405 21.58 11.02 3.18
N TYR A 406 22.53 10.23 2.64
CA TYR A 406 22.97 8.96 3.26
C TYR A 406 23.42 9.10 4.72
N SER A 407 24.07 10.22 5.07
CA SER A 407 24.63 10.44 6.41
C SER A 407 23.56 10.58 7.49
N LEU A 408 22.40 11.16 7.15
CA LEU A 408 21.29 11.40 8.07
C LEU A 408 20.70 10.08 8.58
N ARG A 409 20.40 9.16 7.65
CA ARG A 409 19.86 7.83 7.96
C ARG A 409 20.79 7.01 8.85
N HIS A 410 22.10 7.10 8.59
CA HIS A 410 23.11 6.46 9.42
C HIS A 410 23.16 7.04 10.84
N GLN A 411 22.97 8.35 11.01
CA GLN A 411 22.89 8.97 12.32
C GLN A 411 21.61 8.57 13.07
N ILE A 412 20.47 8.51 12.38
CA ILE A 412 19.18 8.10 12.97
C ILE A 412 19.27 6.67 13.50
N ILE A 413 19.64 5.69 12.66
CA ILE A 413 19.62 4.27 13.07
C ILE A 413 20.65 3.92 14.15
N ASN A 414 21.74 4.69 14.25
CA ASN A 414 22.76 4.50 15.28
C ASN A 414 22.58 5.47 16.46
N HIS A 415 21.42 6.16 16.54
CA HIS A 415 21.12 7.05 17.65
C HIS A 415 20.99 6.24 18.95
N PRO A 416 21.52 6.72 20.09
CA PRO A 416 21.46 6.00 21.36
C PRO A 416 20.05 5.56 21.77
N ASP A 417 19.05 6.42 21.54
CA ASP A 417 17.63 6.12 21.86
C ASP A 417 17.05 4.96 21.03
N LEU A 418 17.67 4.63 19.88
CA LEU A 418 17.27 3.51 19.03
C LEU A 418 18.24 2.32 19.13
N ALA A 419 19.20 2.34 20.07
CA ALA A 419 20.20 1.29 20.20
C ALA A 419 19.61 -0.08 20.57
N GLY A 420 18.43 -0.10 21.21
CA GLY A 420 17.65 -1.31 21.48
C GLY A 420 16.87 -1.86 20.28
N GLY A 421 16.93 -1.18 19.12
CA GLY A 421 16.07 -1.43 17.97
C GLY A 421 14.80 -0.57 17.98
N ILE A 422 14.09 -0.59 16.85
CA ILE A 422 12.76 0.03 16.73
C ILE A 422 11.71 -1.02 17.12
N THR A 423 10.81 -0.63 18.01
CA THR A 423 9.62 -1.38 18.45
C THR A 423 8.40 -0.50 18.23
N ASP A 424 7.21 -1.10 18.26
CA ASP A 424 5.95 -0.34 18.12
C ASP A 424 5.82 0.71 19.25
N ASP A 425 6.35 0.37 20.43
CA ASP A 425 6.41 1.21 21.63
C ASP A 425 7.44 2.35 21.55
N ASN A 426 8.38 2.34 20.61
CA ASN A 426 9.32 3.46 20.42
C ASN A 426 9.31 4.04 19.00
N ALA A 427 8.40 3.60 18.14
CA ALA A 427 8.20 4.09 16.78
C ALA A 427 8.11 5.63 16.69
N GLY A 428 7.42 6.26 17.65
CA GLY A 428 7.32 7.72 17.75
C GLY A 428 8.67 8.41 17.93
N MET A 429 9.63 7.74 18.60
CA MET A 429 10.99 8.25 18.81
C MET A 429 11.77 8.39 17.51
N VAL A 430 11.46 7.58 16.48
CA VAL A 430 12.15 7.69 15.18
C VAL A 430 11.94 9.07 14.58
N ARG A 431 10.73 9.64 14.69
CA ARG A 431 10.40 10.97 14.18
C ARG A 431 11.12 12.08 14.97
N LEU A 432 11.18 11.91 16.30
CA LEU A 432 11.89 12.86 17.18
C LEU A 432 13.40 12.83 16.97
N VAL A 433 14.00 11.64 16.88
CA VAL A 433 15.42 11.45 16.56
C VAL A 433 15.73 12.04 15.17
N THR A 434 14.84 11.84 14.20
CA THR A 434 14.99 12.46 12.88
C THR A 434 15.04 13.98 13.00
N LEU A 435 14.10 14.60 13.73
CA LEU A 435 14.13 16.04 13.98
C LEU A 435 15.43 16.44 14.70
N GLU A 436 15.93 15.66 15.64
CA GLU A 436 17.15 15.96 16.40
C GLU A 436 18.39 16.02 15.52
N VAL A 437 18.51 15.08 14.57
CA VAL A 437 19.61 15.05 13.61
C VAL A 437 19.51 16.26 12.64
N GLN A 438 18.30 16.70 12.29
CA GLN A 438 18.08 17.79 11.33
C GLN A 438 18.10 19.20 11.94
N ASP A 439 17.44 19.38 13.08
CA ASP A 439 17.26 20.64 13.81
C ASP A 439 17.18 20.33 15.32
N TYR A 440 18.37 20.12 15.92
CA TYR A 440 18.53 19.84 17.34
C TYR A 440 17.82 20.86 18.24
N ALA A 441 17.80 22.14 17.83
CA ALA A 441 17.15 23.18 18.62
C ALA A 441 15.64 22.94 18.72
N MET A 442 14.97 22.61 17.61
CA MET A 442 13.55 22.29 17.63
C MET A 442 13.26 20.96 18.34
N ALA A 443 14.09 19.94 18.12
CA ALA A 443 13.96 18.67 18.84
C ALA A 443 14.10 18.83 20.35
N SER A 444 15.02 19.69 20.80
CA SER A 444 15.23 19.95 22.23
C SER A 444 14.00 20.55 22.92
N VAL A 445 13.17 21.29 22.18
CA VAL A 445 11.90 21.82 22.69
C VAL A 445 10.89 20.69 22.89
N VAL A 446 10.77 19.77 21.92
CA VAL A 446 9.87 18.61 22.04
C VAL A 446 10.34 17.67 23.15
N ARG A 447 11.65 17.40 23.25
CA ARG A 447 12.25 16.60 24.34
C ARG A 447 12.10 17.23 25.73
N ALA A 448 11.86 18.53 25.81
CA ALA A 448 11.67 19.21 27.08
C ALA A 448 10.24 19.05 27.64
N LEU A 449 9.31 18.50 26.86
CA LEU A 449 7.94 18.24 27.31
C LEU A 449 7.92 17.14 28.38
N PRO A 450 7.20 17.31 29.50
CA PRO A 450 7.21 16.35 30.60
C PRO A 450 6.83 14.93 30.18
N TRP A 451 5.77 14.80 29.38
CA TRP A 451 5.27 13.53 28.83
C TRP A 451 6.18 12.91 27.75
N VAL A 452 7.19 13.63 27.27
CA VAL A 452 8.25 13.05 26.43
C VAL A 452 9.40 12.54 27.30
N GLN A 453 9.59 13.11 28.49
CA GLN A 453 10.70 12.79 29.40
C GLN A 453 10.43 11.58 30.30
N ASP A 454 9.17 11.35 30.68
CA ASP A 454 8.76 10.19 31.47
C ASP A 454 8.67 8.90 30.63
N GLY A 455 8.76 9.03 29.32
CA GLY A 455 8.81 7.94 28.35
C GLY A 455 7.52 7.89 27.55
N LEU A 456 7.67 7.97 26.23
CA LEU A 456 6.51 8.03 25.34
C LEU A 456 5.62 6.80 25.49
N GLN A 457 4.34 7.07 25.76
CA GLN A 457 3.27 6.10 25.69
C GLN A 457 2.77 5.97 24.25
N ARG A 458 2.12 4.85 23.94
CA ARG A 458 1.69 4.51 22.58
C ARG A 458 0.73 5.55 22.00
N GLU A 459 -0.11 6.13 22.84
CA GLU A 459 -1.08 7.18 22.53
C GLU A 459 -0.33 8.46 22.08
N GLU A 460 0.71 8.84 22.81
CA GLU A 460 1.46 10.09 22.66
C GLU A 460 2.32 10.14 21.38
N HIS A 461 2.64 8.99 20.79
CA HIS A 461 3.43 8.92 19.53
C HIS A 461 2.81 9.73 18.39
N GLY A 462 1.47 9.73 18.31
CA GLY A 462 0.75 10.53 17.31
C GLY A 462 0.99 12.02 17.52
N ALA A 463 0.94 12.48 18.78
CA ALA A 463 1.23 13.86 19.13
C ALA A 463 2.68 14.25 18.83
N VAL A 464 3.66 13.41 19.18
CA VAL A 464 5.08 13.63 18.80
C VAL A 464 5.24 13.74 17.29
N SER A 465 4.57 12.87 16.53
CA SER A 465 4.63 12.88 15.08
C SER A 465 4.09 14.20 14.49
N VAL A 466 2.98 14.72 15.03
CA VAL A 466 2.44 16.01 14.62
C VAL A 466 3.38 17.16 14.98
N LEU A 467 3.89 17.20 16.22
CA LEU A 467 4.80 18.25 16.68
C LEU A 467 6.10 18.29 15.88
N THR A 468 6.71 17.14 15.64
CA THR A 468 7.95 17.03 14.86
C THR A 468 7.74 17.40 13.39
N PHE A 469 6.63 16.98 12.79
CA PHE A 469 6.27 17.39 11.44
C PHE A 469 6.04 18.90 11.34
N ALA A 470 5.31 19.49 12.28
CA ALA A 470 5.09 20.93 12.35
C ALA A 470 6.43 21.67 12.52
N ALA A 471 7.33 21.19 13.37
CA ALA A 471 8.65 21.79 13.54
C ALA A 471 9.46 21.85 12.22
N GLN A 472 9.39 20.79 11.41
CA GLN A 472 10.09 20.69 10.12
C GLN A 472 9.45 21.55 9.03
N ASN A 473 8.11 21.57 8.96
CA ASN A 473 7.39 22.05 7.77
C ASN A 473 6.59 23.34 8.01
N ASN A 474 6.22 23.64 9.25
CA ASN A 474 5.45 24.83 9.60
C ASN A 474 5.81 25.35 11.01
N ARG A 475 6.86 26.17 11.07
CA ARG A 475 7.36 26.74 12.33
C ARG A 475 6.31 27.54 13.11
N GLN A 476 5.39 28.23 12.42
CA GLN A 476 4.34 28.99 13.09
C GLN A 476 3.36 28.04 13.81
N LEU A 477 2.90 26.99 13.13
CA LEU A 477 2.02 25.98 13.72
C LEU A 477 2.69 25.30 14.92
N PHE A 478 3.97 24.94 14.79
CA PHE A 478 4.75 24.37 15.89
C PHE A 478 4.82 25.31 17.10
N GLN A 479 5.12 26.59 16.87
CA GLN A 479 5.17 27.60 17.93
C GLN A 479 3.81 27.82 18.60
N SER A 480 2.72 27.85 17.83
CA SER A 480 1.36 27.99 18.37
C SER A 480 0.93 26.78 19.20
N LEU A 481 1.30 25.57 18.78
CA LEU A 481 1.00 24.33 19.50
C LEU A 481 1.80 24.23 20.80
N ILE A 482 3.11 24.42 20.73
CA ILE A 482 3.98 24.28 21.90
C ILE A 482 3.76 25.37 22.95
N GLN A 483 2.98 26.40 22.66
CA GLN A 483 2.60 27.44 23.62
C GLN A 483 1.34 27.10 24.43
N ARG A 484 0.57 26.10 24.01
CA ARG A 484 -0.63 25.66 24.71
C ARG A 484 -0.26 25.00 26.04
N SER A 485 -0.97 25.34 27.12
CA SER A 485 -0.75 24.73 28.43
C SER A 485 -0.98 23.23 28.41
N TRP A 486 -2.06 22.80 27.76
CA TRP A 486 -2.49 21.41 27.58
C TRP A 486 -1.58 20.57 26.65
N VAL A 487 -0.57 21.19 26.02
CA VAL A 487 0.50 20.48 25.30
C VAL A 487 1.75 20.36 26.17
N ARG A 488 1.92 21.28 27.13
CA ARG A 488 3.12 21.42 27.97
C ARG A 488 3.04 20.67 29.30
N ASP A 489 1.87 20.23 29.71
CA ASP A 489 1.63 19.45 30.92
C ASP A 489 1.77 17.95 30.61
N GLY A 490 0.77 17.12 30.92
CA GLY A 490 0.75 15.71 30.54
C GLY A 490 -0.46 15.49 29.64
N LEU A 491 -0.30 14.73 28.55
CA LEU A 491 -1.37 14.56 27.58
C LEU A 491 -2.41 13.54 28.06
N THR A 492 -3.66 13.96 28.04
CA THR A 492 -4.82 13.08 28.10
C THR A 492 -5.08 12.40 26.74
N SER A 493 -5.97 11.40 26.71
CA SER A 493 -6.41 10.75 25.47
C SER A 493 -7.09 11.76 24.52
N ASP A 494 -7.89 12.67 25.07
CA ASP A 494 -8.61 13.70 24.31
C ASP A 494 -7.67 14.77 23.75
N GLU A 495 -6.68 15.24 24.52
CA GLU A 495 -5.64 16.17 24.03
C GLU A 495 -4.77 15.52 22.95
N THR A 496 -4.38 14.26 23.13
CA THR A 496 -3.62 13.50 22.14
C THR A 496 -4.40 13.37 20.83
N ALA A 497 -5.70 13.04 20.92
CA ALA A 497 -6.58 12.97 19.77
C ALA A 497 -6.71 14.35 19.09
N ALA A 498 -6.91 15.42 19.87
CA ALA A 498 -6.99 16.79 19.37
C ALA A 498 -5.75 17.19 18.56
N ILE A 499 -4.54 16.91 19.08
CA ILE A 499 -3.28 17.17 18.35
C ILE A 499 -3.24 16.40 17.04
N ARG A 500 -3.63 15.11 17.05
CA ARG A 500 -3.68 14.29 15.84
C ARG A 500 -4.70 14.83 14.83
N LYS A 501 -5.83 15.39 15.26
CA LYS A 501 -6.86 15.93 14.35
C LYS A 501 -6.49 17.26 13.73
N LEU A 502 -5.63 18.06 14.38
CA LEU A 502 -5.03 19.24 13.72
C LEU A 502 -4.24 18.87 12.46
N TRP A 503 -3.69 17.65 12.37
CA TRP A 503 -3.05 17.14 11.16
C TRP A 503 -4.00 17.12 9.95
N LEU A 504 -5.29 16.84 10.17
CA LEU A 504 -6.29 16.82 9.10
C LEU A 504 -6.57 18.22 8.55
N LEU A 505 -6.33 19.26 9.35
CA LEU A 505 -6.53 20.67 8.99
C LEU A 505 -5.33 21.30 8.27
N VAL A 506 -4.24 20.55 8.08
CA VAL A 506 -3.07 20.99 7.34
C VAL A 506 -3.24 20.67 5.86
N ASP A 507 -3.08 21.66 4.98
CA ASP A 507 -3.01 21.41 3.54
C ASP A 507 -1.68 20.71 3.20
N TRP A 508 -1.75 19.40 2.95
CA TRP A 508 -0.60 18.56 2.60
C TRP A 508 0.06 18.94 1.27
N SER A 509 -0.67 19.61 0.37
CA SER A 509 -0.10 20.09 -0.89
C SER A 509 0.73 21.36 -0.70
N ARG A 510 0.45 22.11 0.38
CA ARG A 510 1.18 23.32 0.79
C ARG A 510 1.26 23.39 2.33
N PRO A 511 2.09 22.56 2.98
CA PRO A 511 2.12 22.49 4.44
C PRO A 511 2.48 23.82 5.13
N SER A 512 3.14 24.74 4.42
CA SER A 512 3.41 26.11 4.89
C SER A 512 2.15 26.99 4.99
N GLU A 513 1.04 26.60 4.35
CA GLU A 513 -0.24 27.30 4.31
C GLU A 513 -1.26 26.64 5.27
N SER A 514 -0.87 26.33 6.52
CA SER A 514 -1.77 25.78 7.57
C SER A 514 -2.75 26.82 8.16
N ALA A 515 -3.36 27.65 7.32
CA ALA A 515 -4.17 28.78 7.75
C ALA A 515 -5.38 28.37 8.61
N ALA A 516 -6.03 27.25 8.28
CA ALA A 516 -7.18 26.74 9.04
C ALA A 516 -6.79 26.29 10.46
N ALA A 517 -5.74 25.46 10.57
CA ALA A 517 -5.24 24.99 11.86
C ALA A 517 -4.77 26.16 12.76
N LEU A 518 -4.05 27.14 12.20
CA LEU A 518 -3.62 28.33 12.93
C LEU A 518 -4.81 29.18 13.39
N ALA A 519 -5.78 29.42 12.50
CA ALA A 519 -6.97 30.20 12.84
C ALA A 519 -7.77 29.55 13.97
N LEU A 520 -7.91 28.22 13.97
CA LEU A 520 -8.59 27.49 15.03
C LEU A 520 -7.81 27.54 16.35
N LEU A 521 -6.48 27.35 16.33
CA LEU A 521 -5.65 27.45 17.53
C LEU A 521 -5.76 28.83 18.19
N ASP A 522 -5.94 29.89 17.43
CA ASP A 522 -6.10 31.24 17.96
C ASP A 522 -7.51 31.52 18.54
N MET A 523 -8.44 30.54 18.49
CA MET A 523 -9.78 30.69 19.06
C MET A 523 -9.83 30.36 20.56
N PRO A 524 -10.73 31.01 21.33
CA PRO A 524 -10.85 30.84 22.78
C PRO A 524 -10.99 29.40 23.27
N PHE A 525 -11.77 28.56 22.58
CA PHE A 525 -12.04 27.19 23.04
C PHE A 525 -10.80 26.26 23.08
N LEU A 526 -9.67 26.67 22.51
CA LEU A 526 -8.40 25.93 22.55
C LEU A 526 -7.38 26.58 23.50
N GLU A 527 -7.78 27.56 24.32
CA GLU A 527 -6.94 28.09 25.41
C GLU A 527 -6.74 27.03 26.51
N SER A 528 -7.80 26.29 26.83
CA SER A 528 -7.78 25.02 27.56
C SER A 528 -8.30 23.89 26.67
N MET A 529 -8.23 22.64 27.12
CA MET A 529 -8.80 21.50 26.40
C MET A 529 -9.72 20.69 27.32
N SER A 530 -11.02 20.80 27.10
CA SER A 530 -12.01 19.86 27.63
C SER A 530 -12.31 18.75 26.63
N GLY A 531 -13.02 17.70 27.07
CA GLY A 531 -13.51 16.67 26.14
C GLY A 531 -14.45 17.23 25.07
N ALA A 532 -15.24 18.25 25.39
CA ALA A 532 -16.12 18.91 24.42
C ALA A 532 -15.32 19.68 23.36
N ASP A 533 -14.23 20.34 23.76
CA ASP A 533 -13.32 21.06 22.85
C ASP A 533 -12.61 20.09 21.91
N ALA A 534 -12.13 18.96 22.43
CA ALA A 534 -11.51 17.90 21.64
C ALA A 534 -12.49 17.30 20.63
N ALA A 535 -13.74 17.04 21.03
CA ALA A 535 -14.79 16.53 20.14
C ALA A 535 -15.21 17.58 19.07
N ALA A 536 -15.29 18.86 19.45
CA ALA A 536 -15.54 19.94 18.50
C ALA A 536 -14.41 20.08 17.46
N LEU A 537 -13.15 19.98 17.90
CA LEU A 537 -12.00 20.01 16.99
C LEU A 537 -11.98 18.81 16.05
N ASP A 538 -12.35 17.62 16.55
CA ASP A 538 -12.51 16.43 15.72
C ASP A 538 -13.56 16.64 14.63
N ALA A 539 -14.75 17.15 15.00
CA ALA A 539 -15.82 17.44 14.06
C ALA A 539 -15.39 18.46 12.98
N LEU A 540 -14.67 19.53 13.36
CA LEU A 540 -14.14 20.51 12.42
C LEU A 540 -13.09 19.90 11.46
N GLY A 541 -12.23 19.03 11.96
CA GLY A 541 -11.26 18.28 11.16
C GLY A 541 -11.93 17.34 10.16
N SER A 542 -12.96 16.63 10.59
CA SER A 542 -13.76 15.75 9.72
C SER A 542 -14.50 16.55 8.65
N LEU A 543 -15.18 17.65 9.01
CA LEU A 543 -15.85 18.55 8.07
C LEU A 543 -14.88 19.15 7.03
N HIS A 544 -13.63 19.39 7.40
CA HIS A 544 -12.58 19.81 6.47
C HIS A 544 -12.26 18.72 5.42
N SER A 545 -12.27 17.45 5.83
CA SER A 545 -11.91 16.32 4.99
C SER A 545 -13.01 15.90 3.98
N HIS A 546 -14.26 16.33 4.20
CA HIS A 546 -15.39 16.09 3.30
C HIS A 546 -15.19 16.76 1.94
N ARG A 547 -15.81 16.19 0.88
CA ARG A 547 -15.60 16.63 -0.52
C ARG A 547 -15.80 18.14 -0.65
N ASP A 548 -14.73 18.80 -1.14
CA ASP A 548 -14.56 20.23 -1.43
C ASP A 548 -14.27 21.19 -0.25
N GLY A 549 -14.19 20.71 1.01
CA GLY A 549 -13.78 21.51 2.17
C GLY A 549 -14.70 22.71 2.48
N SER A 550 -15.84 22.82 1.79
CA SER A 550 -16.77 23.94 1.86
C SER A 550 -17.49 24.03 3.20
N TYR A 551 -17.77 22.88 3.85
CA TYR A 551 -18.50 22.83 5.11
C TYR A 551 -17.76 23.51 6.26
N LEU A 552 -16.44 23.29 6.39
CA LEU A 552 -15.66 23.99 7.41
C LEU A 552 -15.74 25.52 7.23
N GLN A 553 -15.60 26.00 5.98
CA GLN A 553 -15.71 27.43 5.69
C GLN A 553 -17.13 27.96 5.97
N GLU A 554 -18.16 27.17 5.68
CA GLU A 554 -19.55 27.48 5.97
C GLU A 554 -19.80 27.65 7.48
N VAL A 555 -19.25 26.76 8.30
CA VAL A 555 -19.34 26.82 9.77
C VAL A 555 -18.57 28.04 10.29
N LEU A 556 -17.30 28.20 9.91
CA LEU A 556 -16.44 29.27 10.42
C LEU A 556 -16.87 30.68 9.96
N SER A 557 -17.61 30.79 8.85
CA SER A 557 -18.15 32.07 8.37
C SER A 557 -19.51 32.46 8.97
N HIS A 558 -20.12 31.57 9.75
CA HIS A 558 -21.43 31.79 10.36
C HIS A 558 -21.41 33.01 11.30
N PRO A 559 -22.41 33.92 11.25
CA PRO A 559 -22.47 35.11 12.10
C PRO A 559 -22.26 34.85 13.59
N THR A 560 -22.82 33.77 14.13
CA THR A 560 -22.69 33.36 15.54
C THR A 560 -21.24 33.08 15.94
N LEU A 561 -20.40 32.62 15.01
CA LEU A 561 -19.01 32.19 15.27
C LEU A 561 -17.97 33.23 14.82
N ARG A 562 -18.38 34.40 14.33
CA ARG A 562 -17.48 35.44 13.78
C ARG A 562 -16.45 35.97 14.77
N ASP A 563 -16.79 35.96 16.06
CA ASP A 563 -15.90 36.41 17.14
C ASP A 563 -15.05 35.26 17.72
N GLY A 564 -14.99 34.13 17.02
CA GLY A 564 -14.29 32.91 17.43
C GLY A 564 -15.20 31.91 18.15
N ILE A 565 -14.78 30.65 18.16
CA ILE A 565 -15.43 29.57 18.89
C ILE A 565 -15.04 29.66 20.37
N ARG A 566 -16.03 29.57 21.25
CA ARG A 566 -15.88 29.50 22.71
C ARG A 566 -16.49 28.22 23.24
N ASP A 567 -16.14 27.83 24.47
CA ASP A 567 -16.58 26.59 25.13
C ASP A 567 -18.11 26.40 25.09
N GLU A 568 -18.92 27.47 25.20
CA GLU A 568 -20.38 27.34 25.11
C GLU A 568 -20.90 26.86 23.73
N HIS A 569 -20.05 26.90 22.70
CA HIS A 569 -20.39 26.44 21.35
C HIS A 569 -19.94 24.99 21.11
N THR A 570 -19.02 24.44 21.92
CA THR A 570 -18.34 23.19 21.58
C THR A 570 -19.25 21.96 21.61
N PRO A 571 -20.25 21.83 22.51
CA PRO A 571 -21.21 20.73 22.41
C PRO A 571 -22.01 20.73 21.11
N LEU A 572 -22.39 21.91 20.61
CA LEU A 572 -23.08 22.06 19.33
C LEU A 572 -22.17 21.71 18.16
N ILE A 573 -20.93 22.22 18.16
CA ILE A 573 -19.98 21.99 17.07
C ILE A 573 -19.58 20.51 16.98
N ALA A 574 -19.40 19.85 18.13
CA ALA A 574 -19.04 18.44 18.23
C ALA A 574 -20.01 17.53 17.45
N VAL A 575 -21.30 17.87 17.37
CA VAL A 575 -22.27 17.06 16.62
C VAL A 575 -22.34 17.36 15.12
N LEU A 576 -21.72 18.45 14.64
CA LEU A 576 -21.93 18.94 13.28
C LEU A 576 -21.35 18.02 12.20
N ASP A 577 -20.37 17.17 12.51
CA ASP A 577 -19.85 16.19 11.55
C ASP A 577 -20.94 15.20 11.15
N HIS A 578 -21.66 14.64 12.13
CA HIS A 578 -22.81 13.77 11.88
C HIS A 578 -23.95 14.53 11.18
N VAL A 579 -24.18 15.80 11.54
CA VAL A 579 -25.14 16.65 10.82
C VAL A 579 -24.74 16.79 9.34
N GLY A 580 -23.45 17.01 9.05
CA GLY A 580 -22.92 17.11 7.69
C GLY A 580 -23.13 15.84 6.87
N ILE A 581 -23.05 14.67 7.50
CA ILE A 581 -23.26 13.37 6.86
C ILE A 581 -24.76 13.14 6.58
N PHE A 582 -25.63 13.35 7.58
CA PHE A 582 -27.03 12.91 7.51
C PHE A 582 -28.03 14.01 7.09
N ALA A 583 -27.73 15.27 7.42
CA ALA A 583 -28.59 16.43 7.18
C ALA A 583 -27.78 17.72 6.96
N PRO A 584 -26.92 17.81 5.93
CA PRO A 584 -25.98 18.92 5.76
C PRO A 584 -26.65 20.30 5.67
N HIS A 585 -27.88 20.36 5.14
CA HIS A 585 -28.69 21.58 5.05
C HIS A 585 -29.13 22.14 6.41
N THR A 586 -29.00 21.36 7.48
CA THR A 586 -29.42 21.71 8.84
C THR A 586 -28.31 22.43 9.62
N ILE A 587 -27.05 22.38 9.15
CA ILE A 587 -25.89 23.00 9.84
C ILE A 587 -26.15 24.48 10.14
N GLN A 588 -26.51 25.27 9.13
CA GLN A 588 -26.76 26.72 9.30
C GLN A 588 -27.88 26.97 10.30
N SER A 589 -29.00 26.26 10.16
CA SER A 589 -30.15 26.45 11.05
C SER A 589 -29.85 26.06 12.50
N MET A 590 -28.93 25.13 12.76
CA MET A 590 -28.53 24.78 14.12
C MET A 590 -27.60 25.83 14.75
N LEU A 591 -26.79 26.51 13.92
CA LEU A 591 -25.90 27.59 14.37
C LEU A 591 -26.63 28.93 14.59
N ASP A 592 -27.83 29.10 14.01
CA ASP A 592 -28.67 30.26 14.25
C ASP A 592 -29.05 30.36 15.75
N PRO A 593 -29.11 31.58 16.33
CA PRO A 593 -29.52 31.75 17.72
C PRO A 593 -30.88 31.11 18.01
N GLY A 594 -30.90 30.11 18.90
CA GLY A 594 -32.11 29.35 19.25
C GLY A 594 -32.51 28.27 18.23
N GLY A 595 -31.68 28.02 17.23
CA GLY A 595 -31.90 26.98 16.21
C GLY A 595 -31.60 25.56 16.68
N ALA A 596 -30.79 25.41 17.72
CA ALA A 596 -30.61 24.19 18.49
C ALA A 596 -30.78 24.45 19.98
N VAL A 597 -31.29 23.44 20.70
CA VAL A 597 -31.35 23.39 22.15
C VAL A 597 -30.30 22.38 22.61
N ILE A 598 -29.57 22.76 23.66
CA ILE A 598 -28.49 21.98 24.25
C ILE A 598 -28.84 21.70 25.71
N TRP A 599 -28.81 20.45 26.12
CA TRP A 599 -28.93 20.04 27.52
C TRP A 599 -27.62 19.38 27.96
N GLU A 600 -27.04 19.89 29.04
CA GLU A 600 -25.74 19.43 29.53
C GLU A 600 -25.85 18.85 30.95
N ARG A 601 -25.01 17.87 31.24
CA ARG A 601 -24.90 17.27 32.57
C ARG A 601 -23.51 16.70 32.82
N THR A 602 -22.86 17.12 33.89
CA THR A 602 -21.63 16.47 34.36
C THR A 602 -21.95 15.29 35.25
N LEU A 603 -21.47 14.13 34.86
CA LEU A 603 -21.66 12.86 35.53
C LEU A 603 -20.40 12.51 36.33
N ALA A 604 -20.47 12.60 37.67
CA ALA A 604 -19.43 12.02 38.52
C ALA A 604 -19.63 10.51 38.67
N ILE A 605 -18.57 9.75 38.42
CA ILE A 605 -18.53 8.30 38.52
C ILE A 605 -17.50 7.90 39.57
N ASP A 606 -17.99 7.23 40.63
CA ASP A 606 -17.18 6.85 41.78
C ASP A 606 -15.94 6.04 41.37
N GLY A 607 -14.76 6.58 41.69
CA GLY A 607 -13.47 5.95 41.40
C GLY A 607 -13.04 5.98 39.93
N LEU A 608 -13.84 6.56 39.02
CA LEU A 608 -13.61 6.53 37.58
C LEU A 608 -13.60 7.93 36.92
N GLY A 609 -13.82 9.01 37.69
CA GLY A 609 -13.69 10.40 37.22
C GLY A 609 -15.04 11.07 36.93
N SER A 610 -15.03 12.06 36.04
CA SER A 610 -16.22 12.75 35.57
C SER A 610 -16.33 12.69 34.06
N VAL A 611 -17.56 12.60 33.56
CA VAL A 611 -17.89 12.62 32.13
C VAL A 611 -18.93 13.70 31.88
N ASP A 612 -18.68 14.60 30.93
CA ASP A 612 -19.64 15.60 30.52
C ASP A 612 -20.56 15.04 29.42
N LEU A 613 -21.86 15.20 29.62
CA LEU A 613 -22.90 14.72 28.71
C LEU A 613 -23.58 15.92 28.06
N ALA A 614 -23.83 15.84 26.76
CA ALA A 614 -24.62 16.81 26.03
C ALA A 614 -25.70 16.12 25.18
N VAL A 615 -26.90 16.70 25.14
CA VAL A 615 -27.92 16.38 24.14
C VAL A 615 -28.15 17.63 23.30
N VAL A 616 -28.00 17.52 22.00
CA VAL A 616 -28.19 18.61 21.03
C VAL A 616 -29.37 18.25 20.13
N SER A 617 -30.37 19.13 20.02
CA SER A 617 -31.51 18.88 19.13
C SER A 617 -32.12 20.17 18.59
N THR A 618 -32.73 20.08 17.41
CA THR A 618 -33.66 21.11 16.91
C THR A 618 -35.05 20.99 17.54
N ASN A 619 -35.35 19.87 18.22
CA ASN A 619 -36.63 19.61 18.87
C ASN A 619 -36.54 19.86 20.40
N PRO A 620 -37.19 20.90 20.95
CA PRO A 620 -37.14 21.20 22.38
C PRO A 620 -37.80 20.13 23.27
N GLU A 621 -38.63 19.24 22.72
CA GLU A 621 -39.24 18.13 23.46
C GLU A 621 -38.24 17.00 23.77
N ALA A 622 -37.04 17.05 23.18
CA ALA A 622 -36.01 16.04 23.36
C ALA A 622 -35.32 16.08 24.75
N ALA A 623 -35.76 16.94 25.66
CA ALA A 623 -35.16 17.11 26.99
C ALA A 623 -35.05 15.81 27.82
N ALA A 624 -35.97 14.85 27.66
CA ALA A 624 -35.92 13.58 28.39
C ALA A 624 -34.70 12.71 28.01
N ASN A 625 -34.09 12.93 26.85
CA ASN A 625 -32.97 12.12 26.38
C ASN A 625 -31.70 12.30 27.20
N ILE A 626 -31.52 13.44 27.90
CA ILE A 626 -30.35 13.61 28.78
C ILE A 626 -30.44 12.66 29.98
N ASP A 627 -31.64 12.37 30.48
CA ASP A 627 -31.85 11.41 31.56
C ASP A 627 -31.63 9.97 31.07
N TRP A 628 -32.02 9.66 29.83
CA TRP A 628 -31.75 8.36 29.20
C TRP A 628 -30.27 8.15 28.93
N LEU A 629 -29.58 9.18 28.44
CA LEU A 629 -28.14 9.15 28.20
C LEU A 629 -27.37 8.96 29.51
N GLU A 630 -27.73 9.69 30.57
CA GLU A 630 -27.12 9.48 31.88
C GLU A 630 -27.35 8.05 32.39
N HIS A 631 -28.59 7.55 32.30
CA HIS A 631 -28.92 6.18 32.73
C HIS A 631 -28.11 5.13 31.97
N ALA A 632 -28.00 5.28 30.64
CA ALA A 632 -27.21 4.41 29.78
C ALA A 632 -25.72 4.42 30.19
N VAL A 633 -25.09 5.61 30.24
CA VAL A 633 -23.68 5.75 30.58
C VAL A 633 -23.38 5.19 31.97
N ARG A 634 -24.20 5.52 32.99
CA ARG A 634 -24.04 4.94 34.33
C ARG A 634 -24.16 3.42 34.30
N SER A 635 -25.15 2.89 33.59
CA SER A 635 -25.38 1.44 33.50
C SER A 635 -24.21 0.71 32.87
N HIS A 636 -23.67 1.24 31.77
CA HIS A 636 -22.52 0.66 31.08
C HIS A 636 -21.26 0.74 31.91
N VAL A 637 -20.93 1.91 32.47
CA VAL A 637 -19.71 2.08 33.27
C VAL A 637 -19.73 1.20 34.52
N GLU A 638 -20.87 1.09 35.20
CA GLU A 638 -21.01 0.18 36.35
C GLU A 638 -20.89 -1.29 35.95
N PHE A 639 -21.39 -1.67 34.77
CA PHE A 639 -21.25 -3.04 34.25
C PHE A 639 -19.79 -3.34 33.87
N MET A 640 -19.23 -2.49 33.01
CA MET A 640 -17.87 -2.55 32.50
C MET A 640 -16.84 -2.37 33.61
N GLY A 641 -17.13 -1.71 34.72
CA GLY A 641 -16.18 -1.50 35.81
C GLY A 641 -14.88 -0.82 35.40
N THR A 642 -14.91 -0.07 34.29
CA THR A 642 -13.79 0.65 33.67
C THR A 642 -14.30 2.05 33.30
N PRO A 643 -13.49 3.12 33.39
CA PRO A 643 -13.91 4.44 32.93
C PRO A 643 -14.27 4.43 31.44
N LEU A 644 -15.07 5.40 30.99
CA LEU A 644 -15.20 5.63 29.57
C LEU A 644 -13.86 6.10 28.98
N PRO A 645 -13.51 5.71 27.74
CA PRO A 645 -12.32 6.21 27.05
C PRO A 645 -12.39 7.71 26.72
N LYS A 646 -13.56 8.32 26.90
CA LYS A 646 -13.87 9.70 26.54
C LYS A 646 -14.43 10.45 27.74
N THR A 647 -13.99 11.69 27.92
CA THR A 647 -14.46 12.58 28.99
C THR A 647 -15.69 13.38 28.61
N PHE A 648 -16.10 13.33 27.34
CA PHE A 648 -17.30 13.98 26.82
C PHE A 648 -18.09 13.02 25.93
N VAL A 649 -19.42 13.06 26.03
CA VAL A 649 -20.35 12.30 25.19
C VAL A 649 -21.49 13.21 24.75
N ALA A 650 -21.69 13.32 23.44
CA ALA A 650 -22.79 14.10 22.89
C ALA A 650 -23.77 13.22 22.11
N LEU A 651 -25.06 13.53 22.25
CA LEU A 651 -26.15 12.91 21.51
C LEU A 651 -26.86 13.98 20.67
N TRP A 652 -26.80 13.84 19.35
CA TRP A 652 -27.61 14.61 18.41
C TRP A 652 -28.91 13.90 18.08
N ILE A 653 -30.02 14.61 18.24
CA ILE A 653 -31.37 14.09 17.96
C ILE A 653 -31.95 14.78 16.74
N HIS A 654 -32.29 14.00 15.72
CA HIS A 654 -32.74 14.50 14.41
C HIS A 654 -34.06 13.90 13.93
N GLU A 655 -34.75 14.56 12.99
CA GLU A 655 -36.10 14.14 12.55
C GLU A 655 -36.15 12.88 11.65
N ARG A 656 -35.01 12.38 11.16
CA ARG A 656 -34.94 11.15 10.35
C ARG A 656 -34.88 9.91 11.26
N GLY A 657 -35.41 8.76 10.83
CA GLY A 657 -35.29 7.50 11.58
C GLY A 657 -33.93 6.82 11.35
N GLY A 658 -33.44 6.09 12.36
CA GLY A 658 -32.14 5.43 12.36
C GLY A 658 -31.12 6.16 13.24
N GLY A 659 -30.24 5.39 13.88
CA GLY A 659 -29.14 5.87 14.71
C GLY A 659 -27.77 5.57 14.10
N GLY A 660 -26.75 6.24 14.62
CA GLY A 660 -25.36 6.01 14.25
C GLY A 660 -24.42 6.58 15.28
N GLY A 661 -23.80 5.68 16.06
CA GLY A 661 -22.69 5.93 16.97
C GLY A 661 -21.37 5.57 16.31
N GLY A 662 -20.38 6.43 16.50
CA GLY A 662 -19.01 6.22 16.02
C GLY A 662 -17.99 6.33 17.15
N PRO A 663 -16.69 6.15 16.84
CA PRO A 663 -15.59 6.28 17.80
C PRO A 663 -15.44 7.70 18.41
N THR A 664 -16.23 8.66 17.94
CA THR A 664 -16.13 10.10 18.23
C THR A 664 -16.86 10.53 19.50
N ALA A 665 -17.48 9.59 20.24
CA ALA A 665 -18.42 9.89 21.34
C ALA A 665 -19.60 10.79 20.95
N ILE A 666 -19.85 10.92 19.63
CA ILE A 666 -21.01 11.58 19.05
C ILE A 666 -21.98 10.50 18.62
N LEU A 667 -23.18 10.58 19.18
CA LEU A 667 -24.28 9.66 18.94
C LEU A 667 -25.32 10.39 18.10
N SER A 668 -25.84 9.76 17.06
CA SER A 668 -26.95 10.30 16.26
C SER A 668 -28.16 9.42 16.46
N VAL A 669 -29.32 10.00 16.79
CA VAL A 669 -30.56 9.26 17.08
C VAL A 669 -31.75 9.95 16.43
N GLY A 670 -32.65 9.16 15.85
CA GLY A 670 -33.86 9.67 15.22
C GLY A 670 -34.96 10.10 16.20
N ASN A 671 -35.80 11.07 15.81
CA ASN A 671 -36.99 11.46 16.55
C ASN A 671 -37.92 10.23 16.63
N LEU A 672 -38.36 9.90 17.84
CA LEU A 672 -39.16 8.74 18.25
C LEU A 672 -38.38 7.51 18.75
N GLU A 673 -37.09 7.61 19.01
CA GLU A 673 -36.34 6.49 19.56
C GLU A 673 -36.40 6.42 21.08
N SER A 674 -36.35 5.19 21.58
CA SER A 674 -36.68 4.80 22.94
C SER A 674 -35.43 4.71 23.82
N PRO A 675 -35.55 4.59 25.16
CA PRO A 675 -34.40 4.53 26.06
C PRO A 675 -33.36 3.45 25.71
N ASP A 676 -33.79 2.36 25.09
CA ASP A 676 -32.96 1.28 24.54
C ASP A 676 -32.07 1.78 23.41
N THR A 677 -32.56 2.54 22.43
CA THR A 677 -31.67 3.02 21.36
C THR A 677 -30.59 3.95 21.89
N VAL A 678 -30.92 4.86 22.82
CA VAL A 678 -29.91 5.72 23.46
C VAL A 678 -28.87 4.88 24.21
N ALA A 679 -29.29 3.78 24.85
CA ALA A 679 -28.37 2.84 25.47
C ALA A 679 -27.51 2.09 24.45
N HIS A 680 -28.07 1.65 23.34
CA HIS A 680 -27.30 1.02 22.27
C HIS A 680 -26.19 1.94 21.76
N GLU A 681 -26.54 3.15 21.36
CA GLU A 681 -25.58 4.09 20.77
C GLU A 681 -24.50 4.49 21.78
N ALA A 682 -24.88 4.74 23.04
CA ALA A 682 -23.92 5.06 24.10
C ALA A 682 -22.95 3.89 24.42
N ALA A 683 -23.30 2.66 24.08
CA ALA A 683 -22.43 1.51 24.27
C ALA A 683 -21.29 1.45 23.24
N HIS A 684 -21.46 2.02 22.04
CA HIS A 684 -20.41 2.05 21.01
C HIS A 684 -19.14 2.80 21.43
N ILE A 685 -19.21 3.64 22.47
CA ILE A 685 -18.06 4.35 23.03
C ILE A 685 -16.97 3.38 23.49
N TYR A 686 -17.33 2.17 23.93
CA TYR A 686 -16.38 1.10 24.29
C TYR A 686 -15.86 0.30 23.08
N TRP A 687 -16.47 0.42 21.90
CA TRP A 687 -16.17 -0.45 20.75
C TRP A 687 -15.74 0.30 19.48
N PRO A 688 -14.87 1.33 19.56
CA PRO A 688 -14.53 2.19 18.42
C PRO A 688 -13.84 1.46 17.25
N PHE A 689 -13.11 0.38 17.53
CA PHE A 689 -12.26 -0.34 16.55
C PHE A 689 -12.63 -1.81 16.40
N ALA A 690 -13.75 -2.22 16.99
CA ALA A 690 -14.15 -3.61 16.96
C ALA A 690 -14.62 -4.03 15.56
N PRO A 691 -14.38 -5.30 15.14
CA PRO A 691 -15.10 -5.89 14.02
C PRO A 691 -16.61 -5.66 14.16
N ARG A 692 -17.29 -5.36 13.05
CA ARG A 692 -18.66 -4.85 13.07
C ARG A 692 -19.63 -5.70 13.89
N TRP A 693 -19.62 -7.03 13.74
CA TRP A 693 -20.49 -7.90 14.55
C TRP A 693 -20.16 -7.86 16.05
N ILE A 694 -18.90 -7.62 16.43
CA ILE A 694 -18.52 -7.42 17.83
C ILE A 694 -19.04 -6.07 18.30
N ALA A 695 -18.80 -4.98 17.56
CA ALA A 695 -19.24 -3.64 17.93
C ALA A 695 -20.75 -3.58 18.20
N GLU A 696 -21.53 -4.05 17.23
CA GLU A 696 -23.00 -4.04 17.25
C GLU A 696 -23.55 -5.06 18.25
N GLY A 697 -22.93 -6.25 18.34
CA GLY A 697 -23.33 -7.30 19.27
C GLY A 697 -23.06 -6.93 20.73
N ALA A 698 -21.91 -6.32 21.01
CA ALA A 698 -21.52 -5.86 22.33
C ALA A 698 -22.32 -4.64 22.77
N ALA A 699 -22.61 -3.71 21.83
CA ALA A 699 -23.51 -2.59 22.07
C ALA A 699 -24.94 -3.07 22.39
N ALA A 700 -25.47 -4.00 21.60
CA ALA A 700 -26.77 -4.63 21.85
C ALA A 700 -26.84 -5.39 23.19
N PHE A 701 -25.73 -6.01 23.61
CA PHE A 701 -25.66 -6.64 24.93
C PHE A 701 -25.74 -5.60 26.06
N LEU A 702 -24.96 -4.51 25.96
CA LEU A 702 -24.94 -3.44 26.96
C LEU A 702 -26.26 -2.65 27.00
N GLU A 703 -26.91 -2.47 25.87
CA GLU A 703 -28.30 -2.00 25.77
C GLU A 703 -29.24 -2.84 26.66
N SER A 704 -29.20 -4.17 26.50
CA SER A 704 -30.01 -5.11 27.28
C SER A 704 -29.70 -5.03 28.78
N VAL A 705 -28.43 -4.78 29.16
CA VAL A 705 -28.03 -4.51 30.55
C VAL A 705 -28.66 -3.23 31.09
N ALA A 706 -28.59 -2.12 30.34
CA ALA A 706 -29.18 -0.84 30.74
C ALA A 706 -30.71 -0.94 30.86
N GLU A 707 -31.35 -1.64 29.93
CA GLU A 707 -32.79 -1.87 29.93
C GLU A 707 -33.24 -2.78 31.07
N SER A 708 -32.46 -3.82 31.38
CA SER A 708 -32.69 -4.70 32.52
C SER A 708 -32.65 -3.92 33.84
N LYS A 709 -31.68 -3.02 34.01
CA LYS A 709 -31.61 -2.13 35.17
C LYS A 709 -32.80 -1.16 35.27
N ARG A 710 -33.28 -0.67 34.13
CA ARG A 710 -34.39 0.29 34.05
C ARG A 710 -35.75 -0.35 34.34
N THR A 711 -35.98 -1.56 33.83
CA THR A 711 -37.31 -2.19 33.81
C THR A 711 -37.44 -3.44 34.66
N GLY A 712 -36.33 -4.05 35.07
CA GLY A 712 -36.30 -5.37 35.71
C GLY A 712 -36.48 -6.54 34.73
N SER A 713 -36.51 -6.27 33.42
CA SER A 713 -36.56 -7.32 32.39
C SER A 713 -35.27 -8.16 32.38
N PRO A 714 -35.33 -9.45 32.00
CA PRO A 714 -34.11 -10.26 31.85
C PRO A 714 -33.25 -9.74 30.69
N ILE A 715 -31.93 -9.99 30.78
CA ILE A 715 -30.98 -9.75 29.69
C ILE A 715 -31.20 -10.84 28.63
N GLU A 716 -31.67 -10.44 27.46
CA GLU A 716 -32.01 -11.32 26.33
C GLU A 716 -31.36 -10.80 25.04
N PRO A 717 -31.07 -11.70 24.07
CA PRO A 717 -30.49 -11.30 22.80
C PRO A 717 -31.53 -10.72 21.85
N TYR A 718 -31.09 -10.09 20.76
CA TYR A 718 -32.00 -9.62 19.72
C TYR A 718 -32.77 -10.78 19.06
N PRO A 719 -34.05 -10.59 18.70
CA PRO A 719 -34.88 -11.65 18.12
C PRO A 719 -34.29 -12.25 16.84
N ARG A 720 -34.15 -13.59 16.80
CA ARG A 720 -33.54 -14.31 15.66
C ARG A 720 -34.23 -14.05 14.32
N ASN A 721 -35.54 -13.75 14.33
CA ASN A 721 -36.32 -13.45 13.13
C ASN A 721 -35.83 -12.21 12.35
N ARG A 722 -34.96 -11.38 12.93
CA ARG A 722 -34.33 -10.26 12.25
C ARG A 722 -33.12 -10.66 11.40
N CYS A 723 -32.52 -11.84 11.61
CA CYS A 723 -31.42 -12.38 10.80
C CYS A 723 -31.80 -13.72 10.17
N THR A 724 -32.23 -13.69 8.91
CA THR A 724 -32.70 -14.88 8.18
C THR A 724 -31.71 -15.38 7.12
N SER A 725 -30.70 -14.58 6.77
CA SER A 725 -29.76 -14.86 5.69
C SER A 725 -28.49 -15.59 6.15
N LEU A 726 -28.12 -15.49 7.42
CA LEU A 726 -26.87 -16.02 7.96
C LEU A 726 -27.14 -16.83 9.24
N ASN A 727 -26.42 -17.95 9.37
CA ASN A 727 -26.52 -18.84 10.51
C ASN A 727 -25.40 -18.63 11.52
N THR A 728 -24.18 -18.33 11.03
CA THR A 728 -22.95 -18.28 11.83
C THR A 728 -22.19 -16.96 11.65
N LEU A 729 -21.31 -16.63 12.59
CA LEU A 729 -20.43 -15.46 12.47
C LEU A 729 -19.32 -15.66 11.42
N LEU A 730 -18.89 -16.90 11.15
CA LEU A 730 -17.97 -17.17 10.04
C LEU A 730 -18.60 -16.83 8.68
N GLU A 731 -19.87 -17.19 8.47
CA GLU A 731 -20.60 -16.81 7.26
C GLU A 731 -20.71 -15.28 7.14
N TYR A 732 -20.89 -14.57 8.27
CA TYR A 732 -20.87 -13.11 8.30
C TYR A 732 -19.51 -12.53 7.91
N ASP A 733 -18.42 -12.99 8.53
CA ASP A 733 -17.07 -12.48 8.25
C ASP A 733 -16.67 -12.74 6.79
N GLN A 734 -16.98 -13.92 6.25
CA GLN A 734 -16.76 -14.24 4.83
C GLN A 734 -17.58 -13.35 3.89
N TYR A 735 -18.82 -13.03 4.26
CA TYR A 735 -19.68 -12.19 3.44
C TYR A 735 -19.26 -10.71 3.49
N ALA A 736 -18.86 -10.21 4.66
CA ALA A 736 -18.42 -8.83 4.86
C ALA A 736 -17.23 -8.44 3.95
N LEU A 737 -16.35 -9.41 3.63
CA LEU A 737 -15.25 -9.21 2.68
C LEU A 737 -15.74 -8.88 1.27
N ASN A 738 -16.87 -9.45 0.85
CA ASN A 738 -17.40 -9.30 -0.50
C ASN A 738 -18.13 -7.96 -0.74
N ARG A 739 -18.14 -7.05 0.25
CA ARG A 739 -18.71 -5.68 0.20
C ARG A 739 -20.14 -5.59 -0.36
N VAL A 740 -20.93 -6.65 -0.28
CA VAL A 740 -22.34 -6.62 -0.66
C VAL A 740 -23.13 -6.02 0.52
N PRO A 741 -23.98 -5.00 0.32
CA PRO A 741 -24.73 -4.42 1.41
C PRO A 741 -25.80 -5.40 1.90
N ILE A 742 -25.55 -6.10 3.01
CA ILE A 742 -26.64 -6.72 3.79
C ILE A 742 -27.25 -5.61 4.65
N PHE A 743 -28.58 -5.58 4.70
CA PHE A 743 -29.34 -4.90 5.72
C PHE A 743 -28.85 -5.34 7.12
N GLY A 744 -28.31 -4.39 7.88
CA GLY A 744 -27.55 -4.60 9.11
C GLY A 744 -28.36 -5.12 10.29
N SER A 745 -28.89 -6.34 10.25
CA SER A 745 -29.58 -6.98 11.38
C SER A 745 -28.87 -8.24 11.87
N CYS A 746 -28.06 -8.88 11.03
CA CYS A 746 -27.34 -10.10 11.39
C CYS A 746 -26.16 -9.85 12.33
N GLU A 747 -25.43 -8.74 12.17
CA GLU A 747 -24.42 -8.31 13.14
C GLU A 747 -24.98 -8.22 14.59
N TYR A 748 -26.11 -7.53 14.77
CA TYR A 748 -26.78 -7.37 16.06
C TYR A 748 -27.22 -8.73 16.61
N VAL A 749 -27.93 -9.53 15.82
CA VAL A 749 -28.56 -10.78 16.26
C VAL A 749 -27.51 -11.85 16.60
N LEU A 750 -26.51 -12.03 15.73
CA LEU A 750 -25.47 -13.05 15.94
C LEU A 750 -24.50 -12.63 17.05
N GLY A 751 -24.06 -11.37 17.04
CA GLY A 751 -23.14 -10.85 18.04
C GLY A 751 -23.77 -10.79 19.43
N SER A 752 -24.96 -10.21 19.58
CA SER A 752 -25.65 -10.18 20.89
C SER A 752 -26.01 -11.58 21.37
N GLY A 753 -26.40 -12.48 20.48
CA GLY A 753 -26.66 -13.89 20.79
C GLY A 753 -25.45 -14.57 21.44
N LEU A 754 -24.26 -14.39 20.87
CA LEU A 754 -23.02 -14.90 21.47
C LEU A 754 -22.77 -14.32 22.87
N PHE A 755 -22.83 -13.00 23.03
CA PHE A 755 -22.52 -12.36 24.31
C PHE A 755 -23.55 -12.68 25.41
N VAL A 756 -24.84 -12.77 25.07
CA VAL A 756 -25.88 -13.16 26.03
C VAL A 756 -25.74 -14.62 26.45
N ASP A 757 -25.48 -15.54 25.52
CA ASP A 757 -25.22 -16.96 25.85
C ASP A 757 -24.00 -17.12 26.76
N LEU A 758 -22.92 -16.39 26.46
CA LEU A 758 -21.71 -16.36 27.28
C LEU A 758 -22.02 -15.80 28.69
N TYR A 759 -22.78 -14.72 28.78
CA TYR A 759 -23.17 -14.11 30.06
C TYR A 759 -23.96 -15.08 30.94
N HIS A 760 -25.01 -15.70 30.39
CA HIS A 760 -25.84 -16.66 31.13
C HIS A 760 -25.07 -17.91 31.55
N SER A 761 -24.10 -18.36 30.74
CA SER A 761 -23.35 -19.58 31.02
C SER A 761 -22.17 -19.38 31.97
N LEU A 762 -21.48 -18.23 31.89
CA LEU A 762 -20.33 -17.90 32.74
C LEU A 762 -20.73 -17.29 34.08
N GLY A 763 -21.89 -16.64 34.14
CA GLY A 763 -22.29 -15.79 35.26
C GLY A 763 -21.65 -14.40 35.22
N ASP A 764 -22.22 -13.48 35.98
CA ASP A 764 -21.92 -12.03 35.92
C ASP A 764 -20.43 -11.71 36.12
N GLU A 765 -19.80 -12.25 37.18
CA GLU A 765 -18.41 -11.93 37.52
C GLU A 765 -17.42 -12.38 36.43
N SER A 766 -17.47 -13.67 36.05
CA SER A 766 -16.58 -14.26 35.05
C SER A 766 -16.78 -13.66 33.65
N PHE A 767 -18.03 -13.35 33.29
CA PHE A 767 -18.34 -12.70 32.03
C PHE A 767 -17.76 -11.28 32.01
N ARG A 768 -18.03 -10.44 33.02
CA ARG A 768 -17.54 -9.05 33.07
C ARG A 768 -16.01 -8.99 32.99
N GLN A 769 -15.30 -9.87 33.69
CA GLN A 769 -13.84 -9.93 33.60
C GLN A 769 -13.35 -10.23 32.17
N SER A 770 -13.99 -11.19 31.49
CA SER A 770 -13.63 -11.55 30.11
C SER A 770 -14.03 -10.47 29.10
N PHE A 771 -15.17 -9.82 29.30
CA PHE A 771 -15.67 -8.75 28.46
C PHE A 771 -14.81 -7.47 28.56
N ARG A 772 -14.28 -7.16 29.75
CA ARG A 772 -13.24 -6.12 29.93
C ARG A 772 -11.94 -6.46 29.22
N ARG A 773 -11.49 -7.73 29.30
CA ARG A 773 -10.31 -8.17 28.53
C ARG A 773 -10.53 -8.00 27.03
N LEU A 774 -11.74 -8.28 26.54
CA LEU A 774 -12.08 -8.06 25.14
C LEU A 774 -11.96 -6.59 24.77
N TYR A 775 -12.52 -5.69 25.58
CA TYR A 775 -12.38 -4.24 25.40
C TYR A 775 -10.91 -3.81 25.30
N VAL A 776 -10.08 -4.15 26.30
CA VAL A 776 -8.65 -3.80 26.32
C VAL A 776 -7.92 -4.31 25.08
N LYS A 777 -8.18 -5.56 24.66
CA LYS A 777 -7.55 -6.15 23.47
C LYS A 777 -7.98 -5.47 22.17
N LEU A 778 -9.22 -5.00 22.09
CA LEU A 778 -9.73 -4.31 20.91
C LEU A 778 -9.20 -2.87 20.81
N GLU A 779 -8.97 -2.20 21.95
CA GLU A 779 -8.22 -0.94 21.98
C GLU A 779 -6.78 -1.15 21.54
N ASP A 780 -6.10 -2.18 22.04
CA ASP A 780 -4.77 -2.57 21.53
C ASP A 780 -4.81 -2.90 20.01
N GLY A 781 -5.91 -3.46 19.54
CA GLY A 781 -6.14 -3.87 18.15
C GLY A 781 -6.21 -2.74 17.11
N GLU A 782 -6.52 -1.50 17.51
CA GLU A 782 -6.37 -0.30 16.66
C GLU A 782 -4.91 -0.11 16.21
N HIS A 783 -3.99 -0.67 17.00
CA HIS A 783 -2.55 -0.51 16.89
C HIS A 783 -1.89 -1.87 16.66
N GLY A 784 -2.41 -2.68 15.72
CA GLY A 784 -1.71 -3.87 15.22
C GLY A 784 -1.74 -5.12 16.09
N GLY A 785 -2.78 -5.28 16.92
CA GLY A 785 -2.98 -6.47 17.74
C GLY A 785 -2.81 -7.80 16.99
N SER A 786 -2.44 -8.85 17.72
CA SER A 786 -2.05 -10.17 17.19
C SER A 786 -3.09 -10.90 16.33
N CYS A 787 -4.33 -10.38 16.26
CA CYS A 787 -5.44 -10.98 15.53
C CYS A 787 -5.63 -10.28 14.17
N THR A 788 -5.11 -10.91 13.12
CA THR A 788 -5.20 -10.43 11.72
C THR A 788 -6.18 -11.29 10.90
N GLY A 789 -6.46 -10.85 9.66
CA GLY A 789 -7.25 -11.61 8.69
C GLY A 789 -8.75 -11.67 8.93
N VAL A 790 -9.42 -12.53 8.14
CA VAL A 790 -10.89 -12.67 8.07
C VAL A 790 -11.49 -13.04 9.43
N ASN A 791 -10.81 -13.89 10.19
CA ASN A 791 -11.31 -14.41 11.47
C ASN A 791 -10.88 -13.56 12.68
N ARG A 792 -10.44 -12.32 12.47
CA ARG A 792 -9.93 -11.45 13.54
C ARG A 792 -10.90 -11.30 14.72
N GLY A 793 -12.20 -11.28 14.46
CA GLY A 793 -13.23 -11.18 15.50
C GLY A 793 -13.25 -12.41 16.41
N GLU A 794 -13.20 -13.61 15.82
CA GLU A 794 -13.10 -14.86 16.58
C GLU A 794 -11.83 -14.88 17.43
N CYS A 795 -10.71 -14.48 16.84
CA CYS A 795 -9.43 -14.44 17.54
C CYS A 795 -9.48 -13.56 18.79
N TYR A 796 -10.04 -12.34 18.70
CA TYR A 796 -10.18 -11.44 19.85
C TYR A 796 -11.10 -12.02 20.94
N VAL A 797 -12.26 -12.56 20.56
CA VAL A 797 -13.19 -13.16 21.52
C VAL A 797 -12.57 -14.39 22.18
N THR A 798 -11.94 -15.28 21.40
CA THR A 798 -11.23 -16.46 21.92
C THR A 798 -10.10 -16.06 22.87
N ALA A 799 -9.32 -15.03 22.53
CA ALA A 799 -8.25 -14.54 23.38
C ALA A 799 -8.80 -14.07 24.74
N ALA A 800 -9.88 -13.30 24.73
CA ALA A 800 -10.45 -12.70 25.94
C ALA A 800 -11.22 -13.69 26.83
N PHE A 801 -11.98 -14.61 26.22
CA PHE A 801 -12.91 -15.53 26.91
C PHE A 801 -12.36 -16.94 27.10
N VAL A 802 -11.27 -17.31 26.44
CA VAL A 802 -10.69 -18.65 26.57
C VAL A 802 -9.20 -18.62 26.89
N THR A 803 -8.39 -17.95 26.10
CA THR A 803 -6.91 -17.98 26.28
C THR A 803 -6.50 -17.33 27.59
N ASP A 804 -7.04 -16.16 27.89
CA ASP A 804 -6.67 -15.37 29.08
C ASP A 804 -7.67 -15.53 30.24
N ALA A 805 -8.67 -16.39 30.06
CA ALA A 805 -9.67 -16.71 31.08
C ALA A 805 -9.18 -17.82 32.02
N SER A 806 -9.86 -18.00 33.16
CA SER A 806 -9.58 -19.16 34.02
C SER A 806 -9.91 -20.47 33.28
N PRO A 807 -9.26 -21.60 33.61
CA PRO A 807 -9.54 -22.88 32.97
C PRO A 807 -11.03 -23.28 33.00
N GLU A 808 -11.75 -22.94 34.07
CA GLU A 808 -13.19 -23.20 34.21
C GLU A 808 -14.02 -22.34 33.26
N ALA A 809 -13.75 -21.02 33.22
CA ALA A 809 -14.42 -20.10 32.31
C ALA A 809 -14.13 -20.46 30.84
N ALA A 810 -12.88 -20.80 30.53
CA ALA A 810 -12.43 -21.25 29.22
C ALA A 810 -13.17 -22.51 28.75
N ALA A 811 -13.37 -23.50 29.64
CA ALA A 811 -14.09 -24.73 29.34
C ALA A 811 -15.58 -24.51 29.03
N ILE A 812 -16.19 -23.47 29.61
CA ILE A 812 -17.59 -23.08 29.34
C ILE A 812 -17.68 -22.24 28.06
N ALA A 813 -16.79 -21.26 27.88
CA ALA A 813 -16.86 -20.31 26.78
C ALA A 813 -16.53 -20.93 25.42
N ARG A 814 -15.53 -21.82 25.35
CA ARG A 814 -15.07 -22.45 24.09
C ARG A 814 -16.20 -23.09 23.26
N PRO A 815 -17.04 -24.00 23.79
CA PRO A 815 -18.11 -24.61 22.99
C PRO A 815 -19.17 -23.61 22.55
N ILE A 816 -19.43 -22.54 23.33
CA ILE A 816 -20.38 -21.48 22.98
C ILE A 816 -19.84 -20.65 21.82
N ILE A 817 -18.59 -20.19 21.91
CA ILE A 817 -17.91 -19.45 20.83
C ILE A 817 -17.91 -20.29 19.56
N ASN A 818 -17.52 -21.56 19.66
CA ASN A 818 -17.50 -22.45 18.50
C ASN A 818 -18.88 -22.61 17.86
N ARG A 819 -19.94 -22.77 18.68
CA ARG A 819 -21.32 -22.92 18.19
C ARG A 819 -21.78 -21.69 17.42
N TRP A 820 -21.55 -20.49 17.95
CA TRP A 820 -21.95 -19.24 17.29
C TRP A 820 -21.09 -18.91 16.07
N TYR A 821 -19.79 -19.23 16.14
CA TYR A 821 -18.85 -18.87 15.08
C TYR A 821 -18.82 -19.87 13.93
N TYR A 822 -18.76 -21.18 14.21
CA TYR A 822 -18.63 -22.24 13.21
C TYR A 822 -19.93 -23.04 13.00
N GLY A 823 -20.97 -22.84 13.81
CA GLY A 823 -22.19 -23.67 13.78
C GLY A 823 -22.00 -25.05 14.42
N SER A 824 -20.90 -25.26 15.16
CA SER A 824 -20.47 -26.55 15.71
C SER A 824 -19.84 -26.33 17.09
N GLU A 825 -20.16 -27.14 18.10
CA GLU A 825 -19.54 -27.01 19.43
C GLU A 825 -18.06 -27.44 19.45
N ARG A 826 -17.62 -28.24 18.45
CA ARG A 826 -16.26 -28.81 18.40
C ARG A 826 -15.23 -27.86 17.78
N GLY A 827 -15.67 -26.77 17.16
CA GLY A 827 -14.81 -25.88 16.37
C GLY A 827 -14.79 -26.27 14.89
N PRO A 828 -13.85 -25.71 14.10
CA PRO A 828 -13.64 -26.09 12.71
C PRO A 828 -13.16 -27.53 12.55
#